data_AF-A0A533MM33-F1
#
_entry.id   AF-A0A533MM33-F1
#
_cell.length_a   1.000
_cell.length_b   1.000
_cell.length_c   1.000
_cell.angle_alpha   90.00
_cell.angle_beta   90.00
_cell.angle_gamma   90.00
#
_symmetry.space_group_name_H-M   'P 1'
#
loop_
_entity.id
_entity.type
_entity.pdbx_description
1 polymer ?
#
loop_
_entity_poly.entity_id
_entity_poly.type
_entity_poly.pdbx_seq_one_letter_code
_entity_poly.pdbx_strand_id
1 'polypeptide(L)'
;MREDIQNNKRKIPGMFYMFVSFIPWIVYWILCGMGNVLGIIVPLAISLLLVTPQIRKWDFNLMDLTSVLYFSIATAGTFIFNLNIFVESSNFLGYSVLFFMALFSLIIKQPWTLQCSKKDYPEIYWKDESFLAINNLITIVWVAIFLLNAIIFLLLSEPFTVVFSNILIAFGMIFSIVFPLKASAYFVTKEFKKYDWSVEVDPQKLKGKNEYDVIIVGSGIGGLACGALLSKRGYKVLVLEQHYQVGGYCSSFKRKGFVFNTGVEDVSGLWEKGPLTYLLCELGLKKDDLFVKNITKYIFKGREIKVKNLEEFIKLLLKMFPDEKENIPAFFNEARKAYEECYRDTEVYGTPLPGELIAKVFGERKLLDYPKQHPHYHDWSNKTYKQKLDEHFKNEDLKTLLCAQLGYIGTEPEKTLASSALGTCISFNLYGGYFPKGGAQRFADSFKDFIESHGGNVLVKHKVDKILVEDREVRGVLVGDENFKASIIIANANAKTTFIELVGEDNLDKEFIEYIKGLKMSLSIFMLFLGVDMDLLNYPTLIKNLDQDCEVVINSNADLSLAPKDKASITILGDANYHNFPEKGTEEYLQKKKEFAEMLIQKAEKVIPDLSKHIIVQDAATPRTFERYTSMPEGALYSFDQSMGVKRPYFKTPIKGLYLASASTFPGGGIEAVTISGIICANDICNWKSEVK
;
A
#
# COMPACT_ATOMS: atom_id res chain seq x y z
N MET A 1 24.85 -1.38 -11.63
CA MET A 1 24.64 -1.89 -10.25
C MET A 1 25.92 -1.99 -9.40
N ARG A 2 27.13 -1.74 -9.92
CA ARG A 2 28.38 -1.70 -9.11
C ARG A 2 28.87 -0.30 -8.71
N GLU A 3 28.34 0.78 -9.29
CA GLU A 3 28.83 2.15 -9.00
C GLU A 3 28.07 2.88 -7.88
N ASP A 4 26.79 2.55 -7.63
CA ASP A 4 26.00 3.22 -6.58
C ASP A 4 26.23 2.67 -5.16
N ILE A 5 26.89 1.52 -5.02
CA ILE A 5 27.23 0.94 -3.70
C ILE A 5 28.50 1.60 -3.12
N GLN A 6 29.30 2.29 -3.93
CA GLN A 6 30.61 2.79 -3.52
C GLN A 6 30.59 4.20 -2.91
N ASN A 7 29.45 4.92 -2.98
CA ASN A 7 29.34 6.29 -2.46
C ASN A 7 28.72 6.40 -1.06
N ASN A 8 28.49 5.28 -0.38
CA ASN A 8 28.14 5.27 1.04
C ASN A 8 29.40 5.53 1.90
N LYS A 9 30.09 6.65 1.64
CA LYS A 9 31.06 7.22 2.59
C LYS A 9 30.32 7.33 3.92
N ARG A 10 30.90 6.73 4.97
CA ARG A 10 30.48 6.81 6.38
C ARG A 10 30.03 8.24 6.72
N LYS A 11 28.75 8.54 6.52
CA LYS A 11 28.14 9.77 7.00
C LYS A 11 28.09 9.63 8.51
N ILE A 12 28.60 10.65 9.20
CA ILE A 12 28.43 10.76 10.65
C ILE A 12 26.91 10.76 10.91
N PRO A 13 26.38 9.83 11.73
CA PRO A 13 24.97 9.81 12.06
C PRO A 13 24.52 11.20 12.55
N GLY A 14 23.35 11.66 12.15
CA GLY A 14 22.75 12.92 12.58
C GLY A 14 22.72 13.07 14.09
N MET A 15 22.42 11.97 14.79
CA MET A 15 22.51 11.90 16.26
C MET A 15 23.94 12.05 16.79
N PHE A 16 24.95 11.49 16.11
CA PHE A 16 26.35 11.74 16.49
C PHE A 16 26.74 13.19 16.23
N TYR A 17 26.20 13.79 15.17
CA TYR A 17 26.42 15.19 14.87
C TYR A 17 25.85 16.11 15.95
N MET A 18 24.68 15.79 16.52
CA MET A 18 24.15 16.48 17.69
C MET A 18 25.17 16.50 18.84
N PHE A 19 25.80 15.36 19.16
CA PHE A 19 26.85 15.30 20.19
C PHE A 19 28.08 16.12 19.85
N VAL A 20 28.49 16.14 18.58
CA VAL A 20 29.62 16.96 18.12
C VAL A 20 29.33 18.45 18.33
N SER A 21 28.11 18.92 18.07
CA SER A 21 27.69 20.30 18.30
C SER A 21 27.66 20.70 19.78
N PHE A 22 27.58 19.74 20.71
CA PHE A 22 27.70 19.99 22.15
C PHE A 22 29.16 20.13 22.64
N ILE A 23 30.16 19.71 21.87
CA ILE A 23 31.57 19.72 22.30
C ILE A 23 32.04 21.10 22.77
N PRO A 24 31.79 22.22 22.05
CA PRO A 24 32.16 23.56 22.53
C PRO A 24 31.59 23.86 23.91
N TRP A 25 30.32 23.51 24.17
CA TRP A 25 29.64 23.75 25.44
C TRP A 25 30.19 22.88 26.56
N ILE A 26 30.49 21.61 26.29
CA ILE A 26 31.12 20.71 27.27
C ILE A 26 32.51 21.24 27.68
N VAL A 27 33.32 21.65 26.70
CA VAL A 27 34.66 22.21 26.97
C VAL A 27 34.55 23.53 27.74
N TYR A 28 33.56 24.36 27.41
CA TYR A 28 33.26 25.60 28.13
C TYR A 28 32.95 25.34 29.61
N TRP A 29 31.99 24.46 29.90
CA TRP A 29 31.59 24.15 31.28
C TRP A 29 32.73 23.52 32.09
N ILE A 30 33.53 22.64 31.50
CA ILE A 30 34.67 22.01 32.19
C ILE A 30 35.74 23.05 32.55
N LEU A 31 36.22 23.81 31.55
CA LEU A 31 37.35 24.72 31.75
C LEU A 31 36.95 25.94 32.59
N CYS A 32 35.77 26.53 32.35
CA CYS A 32 35.31 27.64 33.17
C CYS A 32 34.91 27.20 34.58
N GLY A 33 34.41 25.96 34.76
CA GLY A 33 34.19 25.38 36.09
C GLY A 33 35.47 25.23 36.92
N MET A 34 36.64 25.13 36.26
CA MET A 34 37.96 25.19 36.90
C MET A 34 38.50 26.62 37.07
N GLY A 35 37.71 27.65 36.74
CA GLY A 35 38.13 29.05 36.74
C GLY A 35 39.08 29.42 35.60
N ASN A 36 39.24 28.57 34.59
CA ASN A 36 40.20 28.79 33.50
C ASN A 36 39.58 29.59 32.36
N VAL A 37 40.14 30.77 32.08
CA VAL A 37 39.69 31.67 31.00
C VAL A 37 39.85 31.04 29.60
N LEU A 38 40.72 30.04 29.44
CA LEU A 38 40.79 29.24 28.21
C LEU A 38 39.48 28.54 27.87
N GLY A 39 38.57 28.39 28.84
CA GLY A 39 37.22 27.91 28.63
C GLY A 39 36.39 28.77 27.68
N ILE A 40 36.80 29.99 27.33
CA ILE A 40 36.10 30.80 26.33
C ILE A 40 36.76 30.68 24.95
N ILE A 41 38.10 30.68 24.90
CA ILE A 41 38.87 30.67 23.65
C ILE A 41 38.80 29.30 22.95
N VAL A 42 38.96 28.22 23.71
CA VAL A 42 38.98 26.86 23.13
C VAL A 42 37.63 26.51 22.50
N PRO A 43 36.48 26.74 23.16
CA PRO A 43 35.17 26.56 22.53
C PRO A 43 34.91 27.43 21.31
N LEU A 44 35.40 28.67 21.28
CA LEU A 44 35.32 29.52 20.08
C LEU A 44 36.05 28.86 18.91
N ALA A 45 37.29 28.39 19.13
CA ALA A 45 38.07 27.72 18.11
C ALA A 45 37.38 26.45 17.60
N ILE A 46 36.84 25.62 18.51
CA ILE A 46 36.07 24.42 18.13
C ILE A 46 34.81 24.81 17.34
N SER A 47 34.07 25.82 17.78
CA SER A 47 32.85 26.28 17.08
C SER A 47 33.15 26.76 15.66
N LEU A 48 34.23 27.52 15.46
CA LEU A 48 34.68 27.95 14.14
C LEU A 48 35.07 26.76 13.25
N LEU A 49 35.74 25.74 13.81
CA LEU A 49 36.07 24.51 13.09
C LEU A 49 34.80 23.74 12.66
N LEU A 50 33.77 23.68 13.52
CA LEU A 50 32.50 23.02 13.20
C LEU A 50 31.71 23.75 12.11
N VAL A 51 31.72 25.08 12.08
CA VAL A 51 30.99 25.89 11.09
C VAL A 51 31.73 25.99 9.75
N THR A 52 33.06 25.87 9.71
CA THR A 52 33.86 25.94 8.48
C THR A 52 33.36 25.03 7.33
N PRO A 53 33.06 23.73 7.53
CA PRO A 53 32.51 22.88 6.47
C PRO A 53 31.07 23.24 6.09
N GLN A 54 30.31 23.90 6.97
CA GLN A 54 28.93 24.33 6.73
C GLN A 54 28.87 25.56 5.81
N ILE A 55 29.79 26.52 6.00
CA ILE A 55 29.95 27.68 5.11
C ILE A 55 30.16 27.23 3.66
N ARG A 56 30.99 26.19 3.45
CA ARG A 56 31.26 25.66 2.11
C ARG A 56 30.04 25.02 1.45
N LYS A 57 29.08 24.53 2.24
CA LYS A 57 27.90 23.82 1.77
C LYS A 57 26.62 24.64 1.83
N TRP A 58 26.68 25.87 2.36
CA TRP A 58 25.50 26.70 2.63
C TRP A 58 24.41 25.98 3.45
N ASP A 59 24.83 25.12 4.39
CA ASP A 59 23.95 24.31 5.24
C ASP A 59 24.34 24.50 6.71
N PHE A 60 23.71 25.48 7.36
CA PHE A 60 24.07 25.93 8.70
C PHE A 60 23.22 25.25 9.79
N ASN A 61 23.90 24.72 10.79
CA ASN A 61 23.30 24.22 12.02
C ASN A 61 23.10 25.36 13.02
N LEU A 62 21.90 25.48 13.57
CA LEU A 62 21.51 26.57 14.46
C LEU A 62 22.32 26.56 15.77
N MET A 63 22.64 25.38 16.32
CA MET A 63 23.45 25.25 17.53
C MET A 63 24.89 25.68 17.26
N ASP A 64 25.48 25.29 16.14
CA ASP A 64 26.85 25.66 15.79
C ASP A 64 26.98 27.18 15.55
N LEU A 65 26.01 27.79 14.86
CA LEU A 65 25.94 29.25 14.70
C LEU A 65 25.77 29.98 16.04
N THR A 66 24.90 29.45 16.91
CA THR A 66 24.69 29.99 18.27
C THR A 66 25.98 29.90 19.08
N SER A 67 26.73 28.81 18.92
CA SER A 67 28.02 28.61 19.60
C SER A 67 29.05 29.65 19.14
N VAL A 68 29.21 29.86 17.82
CA VAL A 68 30.11 30.89 17.29
C VAL A 68 29.71 32.28 17.79
N LEU A 69 28.42 32.63 17.74
CA LEU A 69 27.92 33.92 18.18
C LEU A 69 28.19 34.13 19.68
N TYR A 70 27.81 33.16 20.52
CA TYR A 70 27.97 33.24 21.96
C TYR A 70 29.44 33.35 22.36
N PHE A 71 30.30 32.46 21.86
CA PHE A 71 31.71 32.47 22.26
C PHE A 71 32.47 33.68 21.70
N SER A 72 32.03 34.26 20.58
CA SER A 72 32.56 35.54 20.09
C SER A 72 32.21 36.69 21.06
N ILE A 73 30.94 36.75 21.51
CA ILE A 73 30.48 37.72 22.50
C ILE A 73 31.20 37.53 23.84
N ALA A 74 31.31 36.29 24.32
CA ALA A 74 32.01 35.96 25.55
C ALA A 74 33.50 36.32 25.48
N THR A 75 34.16 36.07 24.35
CA THR A 75 35.57 36.45 24.13
C THR A 75 35.74 37.96 24.19
N ALA A 76 34.89 38.72 23.47
CA ALA A 76 34.91 40.18 23.54
C ALA A 76 34.60 40.67 24.96
N GLY A 77 33.57 40.14 25.60
CA GLY A 77 33.16 40.48 26.96
C GLY A 77 34.30 40.30 27.96
N THR A 78 34.96 39.14 27.95
CA THR A 78 35.99 38.80 28.93
C THR A 78 37.33 39.48 28.64
N PHE A 79 37.78 39.56 27.38
CA PHE A 79 39.12 40.08 27.07
C PHE A 79 39.15 41.57 26.69
N ILE A 80 38.05 42.13 26.16
CA ILE A 80 37.98 43.55 25.77
C ILE A 80 37.30 44.37 26.87
N PHE A 81 36.20 43.87 27.42
CA PHE A 81 35.40 44.58 28.43
C PHE A 81 35.66 44.12 29.87
N ASN A 82 36.58 43.16 30.08
CA ASN A 82 36.98 42.64 31.38
C ASN A 82 35.81 42.08 32.22
N LEU A 83 34.83 41.46 31.56
CA LEU A 83 33.65 40.85 32.19
C LEU A 83 33.93 39.38 32.54
N ASN A 84 34.09 39.08 33.83
CA ASN A 84 34.31 37.72 34.34
C ASN A 84 33.03 36.87 34.41
N ILE A 85 31.86 37.47 34.19
CA ILE A 85 30.56 36.77 34.27
C ILE A 85 30.48 35.54 33.36
N PHE A 86 31.16 35.56 32.21
CA PHE A 86 31.23 34.44 31.28
C PHE A 86 32.10 33.28 31.79
N VAL A 87 32.93 33.47 32.81
CA VAL A 87 33.67 32.38 33.46
C VAL A 87 32.92 31.95 34.73
N GLU A 88 32.56 32.93 35.58
CA GLU A 88 31.94 32.71 36.88
C GLU A 88 30.53 32.09 36.79
N SER A 89 29.71 32.53 35.84
CA SER A 89 28.33 32.08 35.66
C SER A 89 28.17 31.19 34.42
N SER A 90 29.22 30.45 34.05
CA SER A 90 29.31 29.72 32.79
C SER A 90 28.20 28.68 32.58
N ASN A 91 27.84 27.93 33.64
CA ASN A 91 26.74 26.96 33.57
C ASN A 91 25.39 27.65 33.30
N PHE A 92 25.01 28.62 34.12
CA PHE A 92 23.75 29.36 33.99
C PHE A 92 23.63 30.05 32.62
N LEU A 93 24.67 30.79 32.20
CA LEU A 93 24.66 31.49 30.92
C LEU A 93 24.62 30.50 29.74
N GLY A 94 25.40 29.43 29.79
CA GLY A 94 25.43 28.45 28.71
C GLY A 94 24.09 27.76 28.50
N TYR A 95 23.46 27.29 29.58
CA TYR A 95 22.14 26.69 29.51
C TYR A 95 21.05 27.68 29.12
N SER A 96 21.12 28.94 29.55
CA SER A 96 20.18 29.99 29.14
C SER A 96 20.24 30.25 27.64
N VAL A 97 21.45 30.31 27.06
CA VAL A 97 21.63 30.51 25.62
C VAL A 97 21.10 29.32 24.83
N LEU A 98 21.40 28.08 25.26
CA LEU A 98 20.86 26.87 24.64
C LEU A 98 19.33 26.80 24.75
N PHE A 99 18.75 27.24 25.88
CA PHE A 99 17.30 27.35 26.06
C PHE A 99 16.68 28.31 25.04
N PHE A 100 17.19 29.54 24.92
CA PHE A 100 16.66 30.52 23.97
C PHE A 100 16.85 30.08 22.52
N MET A 101 17.96 29.43 22.19
CA MET A 101 18.20 28.85 20.87
C MET A 101 17.18 27.76 20.54
N ALA A 102 16.95 26.82 21.47
CA ALA A 102 15.99 25.75 21.26
C ALA A 102 14.56 26.28 21.17
N LEU A 103 14.19 27.27 22.00
CA LEU A 103 12.89 27.93 21.96
C LEU A 103 12.68 28.71 20.65
N PHE A 104 13.68 29.47 20.22
CA PHE A 104 13.67 30.20 18.95
C PHE A 104 13.45 29.24 17.78
N SER A 105 14.11 28.08 17.79
CA SER A 105 13.96 27.05 16.75
C SER A 105 12.51 26.55 16.60
N LEU A 106 11.78 26.42 17.72
CA LEU A 106 10.35 26.08 17.71
C LEU A 106 9.48 27.22 17.17
N ILE A 107 9.79 28.47 17.56
CA ILE A 107 9.03 29.66 17.13
C ILE A 107 9.09 29.82 15.60
N ILE A 108 10.25 29.59 14.99
CA ILE A 108 10.41 29.65 13.53
C ILE A 108 9.94 28.37 12.80
N LYS A 109 9.33 27.42 13.52
CA LYS A 109 8.89 26.11 13.01
C LYS A 109 10.00 25.30 12.34
N GLN A 110 11.24 25.47 12.80
CA GLN A 110 12.40 24.69 12.38
C GLN A 110 13.13 24.17 13.63
N PRO A 111 12.58 23.15 14.31
CA PRO A 111 13.20 22.58 15.51
C PRO A 111 14.65 22.23 15.22
N TRP A 112 15.59 22.67 16.08
CA TRP A 112 17.02 22.50 15.80
C TRP A 112 17.41 21.01 15.66
N THR A 113 16.69 20.10 16.32
CA THR A 113 16.90 18.64 16.20
C THR A 113 16.60 18.13 14.79
N LEU A 114 15.73 18.80 14.02
CA LEU A 114 15.44 18.44 12.63
C LEU A 114 16.70 18.51 11.78
N GLN A 115 17.55 19.52 11.97
CA GLN A 115 18.79 19.68 11.21
C GLN A 115 19.77 18.53 11.46
N CYS A 116 19.80 17.99 12.68
CA CYS A 116 20.54 16.78 12.99
C CYS A 116 19.92 15.57 12.29
N SER A 117 18.61 15.34 12.46
CA SER A 117 17.89 14.21 11.88
C SER A 117 17.95 14.18 10.35
N LYS A 118 17.95 15.33 9.66
CA LYS A 118 18.08 15.43 8.20
C LYS A 118 19.29 14.68 7.62
N LYS A 119 20.34 14.47 8.40
CA LYS A 119 21.54 13.74 7.97
C LYS A 119 21.33 12.24 7.87
N ASP A 120 20.37 11.70 8.62
CA ASP A 120 20.10 10.27 8.72
C ASP A 120 19.02 9.78 7.74
N TYR A 121 18.16 10.70 7.27
CA TYR A 121 16.99 10.40 6.44
C TYR A 121 17.07 11.11 5.08
N PRO A 122 16.51 10.52 4.02
CA PRO A 122 16.47 11.13 2.70
C PRO A 122 15.63 12.43 2.72
N GLU A 123 15.96 13.37 1.83
CA GLU A 123 15.37 14.71 1.77
C GLU A 123 13.84 14.71 1.66
N ILE A 124 13.31 13.68 1.02
CA ILE A 124 11.88 13.48 0.88
C ILE A 124 11.14 13.28 2.21
N TYR A 125 11.79 12.70 3.21
CA TYR A 125 11.18 12.44 4.51
C TYR A 125 11.17 13.67 5.42
N TRP A 126 11.93 14.72 5.07
CA TRP A 126 12.10 15.88 5.93
C TRP A 126 10.84 16.72 6.15
N LYS A 127 9.84 16.54 5.29
CA LYS A 127 8.55 17.25 5.34
C LYS A 127 7.40 16.38 5.86
N ASP A 128 7.67 15.12 6.20
CA ASP A 128 6.65 14.24 6.74
C ASP A 128 6.12 14.76 8.08
N GLU A 129 4.80 14.74 8.26
CA GLU A 129 4.15 15.29 9.46
C GLU A 129 4.59 14.57 10.74
N SER A 130 4.72 13.24 10.69
CA SER A 130 5.17 12.45 11.84
C SER A 130 6.65 12.72 12.15
N PHE A 131 7.48 12.87 11.12
CA PHE A 131 8.89 13.22 11.28
C PHE A 131 9.07 14.60 11.91
N LEU A 132 8.31 15.60 11.44
CA LEU A 132 8.32 16.95 12.02
C LEU A 132 7.76 16.95 13.45
N ALA A 133 6.67 16.23 13.71
CA ALA A 133 6.08 16.10 15.05
C ALA A 133 7.07 15.49 16.04
N ILE A 134 7.77 14.41 15.67
CA ILE A 134 8.80 13.76 16.50
C ILE A 134 9.93 14.76 16.82
N ASN A 135 10.46 15.46 15.82
CA ASN A 135 11.54 16.43 16.02
C ASN A 135 11.10 17.63 16.88
N ASN A 136 9.88 18.13 16.71
CA ASN A 136 9.32 19.17 17.57
C ASN A 136 9.26 18.69 19.03
N LEU A 137 8.79 17.47 19.27
CA LEU A 137 8.67 16.90 20.61
C LEU A 137 10.03 16.72 21.29
N ILE A 138 11.04 16.24 20.55
CA ILE A 138 12.42 16.15 21.05
C ILE A 138 12.96 17.54 21.39
N THR A 139 12.75 18.53 20.52
CA THR A 139 13.18 19.90 20.77
C THR A 139 12.49 20.50 22.00
N ILE A 140 11.19 20.25 22.21
CA ILE A 140 10.45 20.69 23.41
C ILE A 140 11.06 20.10 24.69
N VAL A 141 11.43 18.81 24.67
CA VAL A 141 12.11 18.18 25.80
C VAL A 141 13.46 18.86 26.09
N TRP A 142 14.23 19.18 25.05
CA TRP A 142 15.48 19.92 25.22
C TRP A 142 15.28 21.35 25.73
N VAL A 143 14.23 22.05 25.30
CA VAL A 143 13.86 23.37 25.87
C VAL A 143 13.64 23.25 27.38
N ALA A 144 12.87 22.26 27.82
CA ALA A 144 12.63 22.03 29.24
C ALA A 144 13.92 21.66 29.99
N ILE A 145 14.75 20.79 29.42
CA ILE A 145 16.04 20.39 30.01
C ILE A 145 16.98 21.58 30.17
N PHE A 146 17.13 22.43 29.14
CA PHE A 146 18.00 23.60 29.22
C PHE A 146 17.48 24.63 30.22
N LEU A 147 16.16 24.86 30.26
CA LEU A 147 15.56 25.76 31.26
C LEU A 147 15.76 25.24 32.69
N LEU A 148 15.49 23.96 32.93
CA LEU A 148 15.67 23.34 34.25
C LEU A 148 17.13 23.40 34.69
N ASN A 149 18.06 23.15 33.77
CA ASN A 149 19.48 23.28 34.06
C ASN A 149 19.87 24.72 34.44
N ALA A 150 19.41 25.72 33.68
CA ALA A 150 19.65 27.12 34.03
C ALA A 150 19.11 27.45 35.43
N ILE A 151 17.90 27.01 35.77
CA ILE A 151 17.29 27.21 37.09
C ILE A 151 18.08 26.47 38.19
N ILE A 152 18.51 25.23 37.95
CA ILE A 152 19.30 24.44 38.90
C ILE A 152 20.59 25.16 39.28
N PHE A 153 21.34 25.66 38.29
CA PHE A 153 22.57 26.40 38.53
C PHE A 153 22.36 27.80 39.12
N LEU A 154 21.12 28.30 39.15
CA LEU A 154 20.76 29.54 39.83
C LEU A 154 20.37 29.31 41.30
N LEU A 155 19.73 28.18 41.62
CA LEU A 155 19.04 27.96 42.90
C LEU A 155 19.69 26.93 43.82
N LEU A 156 20.45 25.97 43.28
CA LEU A 156 21.06 24.88 44.05
C LEU A 156 22.56 25.12 44.26
N SER A 157 23.10 24.51 45.31
CA SER A 157 24.54 24.49 45.60
C SER A 157 25.21 23.19 45.15
N GLU A 158 26.51 23.25 44.88
CA GLU A 158 27.35 22.08 44.62
C GLU A 158 27.33 21.11 45.82
N PRO A 159 27.33 19.77 45.60
CA PRO A 159 27.48 19.06 44.33
C PRO A 159 26.16 18.71 43.62
N PHE A 160 25.02 19.14 44.17
CA PHE A 160 23.70 18.72 43.67
C PHE A 160 23.41 19.25 42.26
N THR A 161 23.89 20.45 41.95
CA THR A 161 23.81 21.10 40.63
C THR A 161 24.36 20.22 39.51
N VAL A 162 25.60 19.75 39.64
CA VAL A 162 26.27 18.91 38.62
C VAL A 162 25.58 17.55 38.47
N VAL A 163 25.17 16.94 39.58
CA VAL A 163 24.51 15.62 39.56
C VAL A 163 23.16 15.72 38.83
N PHE A 164 22.28 16.64 39.24
CA PHE A 164 20.97 16.78 38.60
C PHE A 164 21.08 17.22 37.15
N SER A 165 22.04 18.09 36.84
CA SER A 165 22.29 18.53 35.47
C SER A 165 22.66 17.38 34.56
N ASN A 166 23.66 16.57 34.95
CA ASN A 166 24.10 15.43 34.16
C ASN A 166 23.00 14.38 34.00
N ILE A 167 22.15 14.17 35.01
CA ILE A 167 20.97 13.29 34.90
C ILE A 167 19.99 13.81 33.85
N LEU A 168 19.67 15.11 33.86
CA LEU A 168 18.76 15.71 32.87
C LEU A 168 19.31 15.63 31.45
N ILE A 169 20.60 15.91 31.27
CA ILE A 169 21.25 15.80 29.96
C ILE A 169 21.26 14.34 29.49
N ALA A 170 21.67 13.39 30.34
CA ALA A 170 21.64 11.96 30.02
C ALA A 170 20.22 11.49 29.66
N PHE A 171 19.20 11.96 30.38
CA PHE A 171 17.81 11.72 30.05
C PHE A 171 17.45 12.28 28.66
N GLY A 172 17.82 13.53 28.35
CA GLY A 172 17.61 14.11 27.02
C GLY A 172 18.26 13.32 25.89
N MET A 173 19.48 12.81 26.13
CA MET A 173 20.18 11.95 25.17
C MET A 173 19.41 10.63 24.94
N ILE A 174 19.08 9.91 26.02
CA ILE A 174 18.38 8.63 25.95
C ILE A 174 17.01 8.82 25.30
N PHE A 175 16.28 9.88 25.68
CA PHE A 175 14.99 10.24 25.08
C PHE A 175 15.13 10.47 23.58
N SER A 176 16.12 11.24 23.14
CA SER A 176 16.34 11.53 21.71
C SER A 176 16.69 10.29 20.88
N ILE A 177 17.21 9.23 21.51
CA ILE A 177 17.52 7.95 20.85
C ILE A 177 16.30 7.02 20.82
N VAL A 178 15.62 6.86 21.96
CA VAL A 178 14.57 5.84 22.13
C VAL A 178 13.20 6.35 21.68
N PHE A 179 12.89 7.63 21.90
CA PHE A 179 11.59 8.20 21.60
C PHE A 179 11.20 8.11 20.12
N PRO A 180 12.06 8.45 19.14
CA PRO A 180 11.69 8.33 17.71
C PRO A 180 11.25 6.92 17.31
N LEU A 181 11.94 5.90 17.81
CA LEU A 181 11.64 4.48 17.53
C LEU A 181 10.24 4.11 18.04
N LYS A 182 9.93 4.48 19.28
CA LYS A 182 8.64 4.18 19.91
C LYS A 182 7.51 5.03 19.36
N ALA A 183 7.78 6.30 19.07
CA ALA A 183 6.79 7.25 18.59
C ALA A 183 6.30 6.90 17.19
N SER A 184 7.21 6.59 16.24
CA SER A 184 6.82 6.22 14.88
C SER A 184 5.93 4.97 14.86
N ALA A 185 6.31 3.92 15.61
CA ALA A 185 5.52 2.73 15.76
C ALA A 185 4.18 3.00 16.45
N TYR A 186 4.15 3.83 17.49
CA TYR A 186 2.92 4.18 18.18
C TYR A 186 1.92 4.89 17.25
N PHE A 187 2.35 5.89 16.47
CA PHE A 187 1.45 6.61 15.58
C PHE A 187 0.81 5.71 14.52
N VAL A 188 1.57 4.75 13.98
CA VAL A 188 1.07 3.83 12.95
C VAL A 188 0.21 2.71 13.55
N THR A 189 0.52 2.23 14.76
CA THR A 189 -0.16 1.06 15.34
C THR A 189 -1.34 1.42 16.26
N LYS A 190 -1.46 2.67 16.73
CA LYS A 190 -2.46 3.08 17.73
C LYS A 190 -3.90 2.71 17.34
N GLU A 191 -4.28 2.93 16.09
CA GLU A 191 -5.65 2.64 15.61
C GLU A 191 -5.93 1.13 15.55
N PHE A 192 -4.90 0.31 15.30
CA PHE A 192 -5.03 -1.14 15.07
C PHE A 192 -4.74 -1.99 16.29
N LYS A 193 -4.08 -1.44 17.31
CA LYS A 193 -3.74 -2.16 18.55
C LYS A 193 -4.97 -2.74 19.27
N LYS A 194 -6.12 -2.06 19.16
CA LYS A 194 -7.41 -2.57 19.68
C LYS A 194 -7.93 -3.82 18.97
N TYR A 195 -7.42 -4.12 17.78
CA TYR A 195 -7.79 -5.29 16.97
C TYR A 195 -6.69 -6.37 16.93
N ASP A 196 -5.62 -6.22 17.71
CA ASP A 196 -4.52 -7.19 17.74
C ASP A 196 -4.80 -8.37 18.70
N TRP A 197 -6.01 -8.92 18.62
CA TRP A 197 -6.39 -10.15 19.32
C TRP A 197 -5.79 -11.38 18.61
N SER A 198 -5.61 -12.49 19.31
CA SER A 198 -5.26 -13.78 18.69
C SER A 198 -6.30 -14.84 19.05
N VAL A 199 -6.40 -15.86 18.20
CA VAL A 199 -7.20 -17.06 18.46
C VAL A 199 -6.26 -18.25 18.41
N GLU A 200 -6.13 -18.95 19.53
CA GLU A 200 -5.34 -20.18 19.59
C GLU A 200 -6.16 -21.33 19.01
N VAL A 201 -5.62 -21.93 17.96
CA VAL A 201 -6.20 -23.10 17.30
C VAL A 201 -5.11 -24.15 17.19
N ASP A 202 -5.42 -25.36 17.65
CA ASP A 202 -4.60 -26.55 17.42
C ASP A 202 -5.13 -27.28 16.17
N PRO A 203 -4.42 -27.21 15.02
CA PRO A 203 -4.83 -27.86 13.78
C PRO A 203 -4.83 -29.40 13.88
N GLN A 204 -4.10 -29.97 14.84
CA GLN A 204 -4.03 -31.43 15.02
C GLN A 204 -5.19 -31.97 15.87
N LYS A 205 -5.92 -31.10 16.57
CA LYS A 205 -7.07 -31.51 17.38
C LYS A 205 -8.19 -32.00 16.48
N LEU A 206 -8.60 -33.26 16.69
CA LEU A 206 -9.76 -33.86 16.02
C LEU A 206 -11.00 -32.97 16.16
N LYS A 207 -11.67 -32.73 15.04
CA LYS A 207 -12.91 -31.93 15.00
C LYS A 207 -14.12 -32.84 14.85
N GLY A 208 -15.20 -32.49 15.56
CA GLY A 208 -16.50 -33.12 15.40
C GLY A 208 -17.14 -32.88 14.03
N LYS A 209 -18.36 -33.40 13.87
CA LYS A 209 -19.21 -33.11 12.72
C LYS A 209 -19.51 -31.61 12.66
N ASN A 210 -19.37 -31.01 11.48
CA ASN A 210 -19.57 -29.57 11.23
C ASN A 210 -18.69 -28.65 12.09
N GLU A 211 -17.58 -29.15 12.64
CA GLU A 211 -16.59 -28.36 13.36
C GLU A 211 -15.31 -28.23 12.52
N TYR A 212 -14.79 -27.01 12.46
CA TYR A 212 -13.66 -26.60 11.63
C TYR A 212 -12.72 -25.68 12.41
N ASP A 213 -11.47 -25.63 11.99
CA ASP A 213 -10.53 -24.63 12.52
C ASP A 213 -10.87 -23.24 12.00
N VAL A 214 -11.16 -23.18 10.71
CA VAL A 214 -11.39 -21.94 9.96
C VAL A 214 -12.56 -22.15 8.99
N ILE A 215 -13.49 -21.20 8.98
CA ILE A 215 -14.55 -21.13 7.96
C ILE A 215 -14.35 -19.86 7.14
N ILE A 216 -14.41 -19.99 5.81
CA ILE A 216 -14.29 -18.90 4.85
C ILE A 216 -15.65 -18.65 4.23
N VAL A 217 -16.16 -17.43 4.37
CA VAL A 217 -17.45 -16.99 3.83
C VAL A 217 -17.22 -16.30 2.48
N GLY A 218 -17.52 -17.02 1.41
CA GLY A 218 -17.32 -16.60 0.02
C GLY A 218 -16.02 -17.12 -0.61
N SER A 219 -16.07 -17.52 -1.87
CA SER A 219 -14.95 -18.16 -2.60
C SER A 219 -14.30 -17.26 -3.66
N GLY A 220 -14.29 -15.95 -3.46
CA GLY A 220 -13.39 -15.06 -4.23
C GLY A 220 -11.91 -15.39 -3.99
N ILE A 221 -11.02 -14.88 -4.86
CA ILE A 221 -9.60 -15.26 -4.87
C ILE A 221 -8.88 -15.01 -3.54
N GLY A 222 -9.17 -13.93 -2.80
CA GLY A 222 -8.52 -13.68 -1.52
C GLY A 222 -8.80 -14.76 -0.47
N GLY A 223 -10.07 -15.14 -0.31
CA GLY A 223 -10.48 -16.25 0.55
C GLY A 223 -9.96 -17.62 0.07
N LEU A 224 -9.97 -17.89 -1.24
CA LEU A 224 -9.41 -19.13 -1.78
C LEU A 224 -7.90 -19.24 -1.57
N ALA A 225 -7.15 -18.16 -1.81
CA ALA A 225 -5.71 -18.10 -1.56
C ALA A 225 -5.39 -18.32 -0.07
N CYS A 226 -6.14 -17.66 0.82
CA CYS A 226 -6.00 -17.85 2.26
C CYS A 226 -6.32 -19.29 2.67
N GLY A 227 -7.42 -19.84 2.18
CA GLY A 227 -7.84 -21.22 2.46
C GLY A 227 -6.83 -22.26 1.98
N ALA A 228 -6.24 -22.06 0.79
CA ALA A 228 -5.20 -22.94 0.26
C ALA A 228 -3.95 -22.94 1.15
N LEU A 229 -3.47 -21.77 1.56
CA LEU A 229 -2.32 -21.64 2.47
C LEU A 229 -2.60 -22.26 3.84
N LEU A 230 -3.78 -22.03 4.41
CA LEU A 230 -4.16 -22.60 5.70
C LEU A 230 -4.32 -24.12 5.65
N SER A 231 -4.90 -24.65 4.57
CA SER A 231 -5.03 -26.11 4.35
C SER A 231 -3.65 -26.75 4.19
N LYS A 232 -2.72 -26.13 3.43
CA LYS A 232 -1.31 -26.55 3.35
C LYS A 232 -0.65 -26.63 4.73
N ARG A 233 -0.98 -25.69 5.62
CA ARG A 233 -0.46 -25.60 7.00
C ARG A 233 -1.19 -26.51 7.99
N GLY A 234 -2.09 -27.39 7.51
CA GLY A 234 -2.76 -28.42 8.29
C GLY A 234 -4.04 -27.99 8.99
N TYR A 235 -4.54 -26.77 8.76
CA TYR A 235 -5.82 -26.34 9.30
C TYR A 235 -6.98 -27.05 8.59
N LYS A 236 -8.00 -27.47 9.35
CA LYS A 236 -9.26 -27.97 8.78
C LYS A 236 -10.11 -26.79 8.32
N VAL A 237 -10.02 -26.47 7.03
CA VAL A 237 -10.70 -25.33 6.39
C VAL A 237 -12.03 -25.76 5.78
N LEU A 238 -13.07 -24.93 5.95
CA LEU A 238 -14.32 -24.99 5.19
C LEU A 238 -14.53 -23.70 4.42
N VAL A 239 -14.75 -23.78 3.11
CA VAL A 239 -15.18 -22.65 2.28
C VAL A 239 -16.65 -22.82 1.94
N LEU A 240 -17.45 -21.78 2.20
CA LEU A 240 -18.89 -21.74 1.90
C LEU A 240 -19.14 -20.71 0.81
N GLU A 241 -19.68 -21.17 -0.32
CA GLU A 241 -19.97 -20.36 -1.51
C GLU A 241 -21.46 -20.39 -1.82
N GLN A 242 -22.06 -19.21 -2.00
CA GLN A 242 -23.49 -19.09 -2.35
C GLN A 242 -23.80 -19.52 -3.78
N HIS A 243 -22.85 -19.33 -4.70
CA HIS A 243 -23.02 -19.65 -6.11
C HIS A 243 -22.81 -21.15 -6.37
N TYR A 244 -23.13 -21.62 -7.58
CA TYR A 244 -22.95 -23.02 -7.96
C TYR A 244 -21.50 -23.37 -8.34
N GLN A 245 -20.63 -22.37 -8.42
CA GLN A 245 -19.22 -22.48 -8.76
C GLN A 245 -18.41 -21.47 -7.92
N VAL A 246 -17.12 -21.72 -7.77
CA VAL A 246 -16.21 -20.84 -7.02
C VAL A 246 -15.66 -19.69 -7.87
N GLY A 247 -15.06 -18.69 -7.22
CA GLY A 247 -14.20 -17.68 -7.87
C GLY A 247 -14.71 -16.25 -7.83
N GLY A 248 -15.99 -16.02 -7.55
CA GLY A 248 -16.60 -14.68 -7.54
C GLY A 248 -16.43 -13.98 -8.90
N TYR A 249 -15.80 -12.79 -8.92
CA TYR A 249 -15.48 -12.10 -10.18
C TYR A 249 -14.48 -12.87 -11.06
N CYS A 250 -13.65 -13.73 -10.46
CA CYS A 250 -12.73 -14.62 -11.17
C CYS A 250 -13.44 -15.93 -11.56
N SER A 251 -14.47 -15.80 -12.40
CA SER A 251 -15.24 -16.94 -12.88
C SER A 251 -15.45 -16.85 -14.39
N SER A 252 -15.85 -17.96 -14.99
CA SER A 252 -16.20 -18.03 -16.40
C SER A 252 -17.56 -18.71 -16.57
N PHE A 253 -18.24 -18.42 -17.67
CA PHE A 253 -19.44 -19.16 -18.07
C PHE A 253 -19.34 -19.63 -19.52
N LYS A 254 -20.07 -20.69 -19.85
CA LYS A 254 -20.12 -21.28 -21.19
C LYS A 254 -21.49 -21.09 -21.83
N ARG A 255 -21.52 -20.63 -23.09
CA ARG A 255 -22.75 -20.47 -23.87
C ARG A 255 -22.53 -20.92 -25.32
N LYS A 256 -23.32 -21.89 -25.78
CA LYS A 256 -23.29 -22.40 -27.18
C LYS A 256 -21.86 -22.73 -27.68
N GLY A 257 -21.02 -23.28 -26.80
CA GLY A 257 -19.63 -23.65 -27.11
C GLY A 257 -18.57 -22.57 -26.86
N PHE A 258 -18.96 -21.32 -26.60
CA PHE A 258 -18.04 -20.22 -26.26
C PHE A 258 -17.88 -20.09 -24.75
N VAL A 259 -16.68 -19.73 -24.30
CA VAL A 259 -16.36 -19.45 -22.89
C VAL A 259 -16.02 -17.97 -22.75
N PHE A 260 -16.57 -17.35 -21.70
CA PHE A 260 -16.38 -15.93 -21.39
C PHE A 260 -16.00 -15.75 -19.93
N ASN A 261 -15.04 -14.88 -19.64
CA ASN A 261 -14.71 -14.47 -18.28
C ASN A 261 -15.71 -13.43 -17.77
N THR A 262 -15.97 -13.40 -16.47
CA THR A 262 -16.96 -12.48 -15.87
C THR A 262 -16.35 -11.24 -15.22
N GLY A 263 -15.04 -11.05 -15.29
CA GLY A 263 -14.37 -9.92 -14.63
C GLY A 263 -12.85 -9.99 -14.54
N VAL A 264 -12.19 -10.91 -15.24
CA VAL A 264 -10.73 -11.05 -15.22
C VAL A 264 -10.21 -11.15 -16.64
N GLU A 265 -9.58 -10.07 -17.09
CA GLU A 265 -9.06 -9.93 -18.45
C GLU A 265 -7.55 -9.71 -18.48
N ASP A 266 -6.99 -9.18 -17.38
CA ASP A 266 -5.56 -8.96 -17.24
C ASP A 266 -5.14 -9.09 -15.77
N VAL A 267 -4.05 -9.82 -15.53
CA VAL A 267 -3.56 -10.17 -14.19
C VAL A 267 -2.10 -9.76 -14.03
N SER A 268 -1.81 -8.97 -13.00
CA SER A 268 -0.46 -8.56 -12.56
C SER A 268 0.08 -9.48 -11.44
N GLY A 269 1.30 -9.20 -10.95
CA GLY A 269 1.89 -9.95 -9.83
C GLY A 269 2.54 -11.29 -10.19
N LEU A 270 2.71 -11.60 -11.48
CA LEU A 270 3.31 -12.85 -12.00
C LEU A 270 4.78 -12.71 -12.46
N TRP A 271 5.46 -11.68 -11.95
CA TRP A 271 6.91 -11.48 -12.10
C TRP A 271 7.66 -12.10 -10.91
N GLU A 272 9.00 -12.13 -10.96
CA GLU A 272 9.83 -12.90 -10.03
C GLU A 272 9.53 -12.67 -8.54
N LYS A 273 9.34 -11.42 -8.08
CA LYS A 273 8.96 -11.10 -6.68
C LYS A 273 7.48 -10.78 -6.48
N GLY A 274 6.67 -11.06 -7.49
CA GLY A 274 5.23 -10.80 -7.44
C GLY A 274 4.50 -11.75 -6.49
N PRO A 275 3.42 -11.28 -5.83
CA PRO A 275 2.73 -12.06 -4.80
C PRO A 275 1.96 -13.26 -5.38
N LEU A 276 1.52 -13.20 -6.64
CA LEU A 276 0.93 -14.37 -7.30
C LEU A 276 2.01 -15.42 -7.59
N THR A 277 3.18 -15.01 -8.08
CA THR A 277 4.32 -15.93 -8.26
C THR A 277 4.66 -16.64 -6.95
N TYR A 278 4.78 -15.87 -5.85
CA TYR A 278 5.02 -16.42 -4.52
C TYR A 278 3.94 -17.44 -4.12
N LEU A 279 2.66 -17.08 -4.24
CA LEU A 279 1.55 -17.97 -3.91
C LEU A 279 1.58 -19.26 -4.73
N LEU A 280 1.78 -19.16 -6.05
CA LEU A 280 1.83 -20.33 -6.91
C LEU A 280 3.01 -21.25 -6.53
N CYS A 281 4.18 -20.69 -6.26
CA CYS A 281 5.33 -21.43 -5.76
C CYS A 281 5.05 -22.12 -4.42
N GLU A 282 4.43 -21.41 -3.47
CA GLU A 282 4.02 -21.97 -2.18
C GLU A 282 3.06 -23.14 -2.35
N LEU A 283 2.16 -23.11 -3.33
CA LEU A 283 1.20 -24.17 -3.59
C LEU A 283 1.72 -25.24 -4.57
N GLY A 284 2.97 -25.13 -5.05
CA GLY A 284 3.53 -26.04 -6.05
C GLY A 284 2.83 -25.96 -7.43
N LEU A 285 2.09 -24.88 -7.68
CA LEU A 285 1.42 -24.61 -8.95
C LEU A 285 2.36 -23.88 -9.91
N LYS A 286 2.28 -24.21 -11.20
CA LYS A 286 3.13 -23.59 -12.23
C LYS A 286 2.41 -22.47 -12.94
N LYS A 287 3.06 -21.31 -13.05
CA LYS A 287 2.55 -20.15 -13.79
C LYS A 287 2.15 -20.52 -15.22
N ASP A 288 3.02 -21.19 -15.96
CA ASP A 288 2.83 -21.45 -17.39
C ASP A 288 1.70 -22.47 -17.68
N ASP A 289 1.28 -23.22 -16.66
CA ASP A 289 0.11 -24.11 -16.75
C ASP A 289 -1.20 -23.32 -16.63
N LEU A 290 -1.19 -22.23 -15.88
CA LEU A 290 -2.39 -21.46 -15.50
C LEU A 290 -2.53 -20.14 -16.25
N PHE A 291 -1.45 -19.58 -16.80
CA PHE A 291 -1.45 -18.23 -17.36
C PHE A 291 -0.72 -18.16 -18.70
N VAL A 292 -1.19 -17.26 -19.56
CA VAL A 292 -0.55 -16.86 -20.81
C VAL A 292 -0.37 -15.35 -20.82
N LYS A 293 0.72 -14.85 -21.39
CA LYS A 293 0.98 -13.41 -21.42
C LYS A 293 0.02 -12.72 -22.41
N ASN A 294 -0.60 -11.63 -21.97
CA ASN A 294 -1.43 -10.79 -22.83
C ASN A 294 -0.58 -10.02 -23.85
N ILE A 295 -1.15 -9.80 -25.03
CA ILE A 295 -0.66 -8.82 -26.00
C ILE A 295 -1.66 -7.67 -26.03
N THR A 296 -1.18 -6.46 -25.77
CA THR A 296 -2.04 -5.27 -25.65
C THR A 296 -1.77 -4.29 -26.78
N LYS A 297 -2.84 -3.73 -27.34
CA LYS A 297 -2.82 -2.60 -28.27
C LYS A 297 -3.63 -1.45 -27.70
N TYR A 298 -3.07 -0.24 -27.73
CA TYR A 298 -3.80 0.98 -27.46
C TYR A 298 -4.18 1.66 -28.77
N ILE A 299 -5.36 2.27 -28.81
CA ILE A 299 -5.79 3.18 -29.88
C ILE A 299 -5.95 4.55 -29.24
N PHE A 300 -5.19 5.52 -29.75
CA PHE A 300 -5.17 6.88 -29.22
C PHE A 300 -4.91 7.89 -30.33
N LYS A 301 -5.82 8.86 -30.49
CA LYS A 301 -5.88 9.86 -31.56
C LYS A 301 -5.72 9.25 -32.96
N GLY A 302 -6.43 8.14 -33.21
CA GLY A 302 -6.40 7.39 -34.46
C GLY A 302 -5.11 6.61 -34.71
N ARG A 303 -4.17 6.56 -33.75
CA ARG A 303 -2.92 5.81 -33.86
C ARG A 303 -3.01 4.49 -33.11
N GLU A 304 -2.48 3.44 -33.71
CA GLU A 304 -2.33 2.14 -33.05
C GLU A 304 -0.95 2.00 -32.39
N ILE A 305 -0.95 1.61 -31.11
CA ILE A 305 0.26 1.45 -30.30
C ILE A 305 0.26 0.03 -29.74
N LYS A 306 1.00 -0.87 -30.40
CA LYS A 306 1.15 -2.26 -29.95
C LYS A 306 2.27 -2.35 -28.94
N VAL A 307 1.96 -2.81 -27.73
CA VAL A 307 2.92 -2.90 -26.61
C VAL A 307 3.23 -4.36 -26.33
N LYS A 308 4.50 -4.76 -26.51
CA LYS A 308 4.98 -6.11 -26.17
C LYS A 308 5.81 -6.15 -24.89
N ASN A 309 6.62 -5.13 -24.70
CA ASN A 309 7.51 -4.95 -23.55
C ASN A 309 7.81 -3.45 -23.37
N LEU A 310 8.41 -3.12 -22.22
CA LEU A 310 8.72 -1.74 -21.88
C LEU A 310 9.65 -1.06 -22.89
N GLU A 311 10.68 -1.76 -23.39
CA GLU A 311 11.67 -1.17 -24.29
C GLU A 311 11.04 -0.75 -25.62
N GLU A 312 10.20 -1.59 -26.21
CA GLU A 312 9.42 -1.27 -27.40
C GLU A 312 8.44 -0.12 -27.12
N PHE A 313 7.79 -0.11 -25.94
CA PHE A 313 6.88 0.96 -25.57
C PHE A 313 7.60 2.31 -25.45
N ILE A 314 8.74 2.36 -24.75
CA ILE A 314 9.58 3.56 -24.65
C ILE A 314 9.99 4.04 -26.04
N LYS A 315 10.45 3.15 -26.94
CA LYS A 315 10.80 3.53 -28.32
C LYS A 315 9.63 4.16 -29.08
N LEU A 316 8.42 3.62 -28.92
CA LEU A 316 7.22 4.18 -29.53
C LEU A 316 6.88 5.55 -28.94
N LEU A 317 6.94 5.70 -27.62
CA LEU A 317 6.69 6.98 -26.95
C LEU A 317 7.70 8.06 -27.37
N LEU A 318 8.99 7.72 -27.45
CA LEU A 318 10.04 8.64 -27.92
C LEU A 318 9.79 9.13 -29.35
N LYS A 319 9.25 8.26 -30.22
CA LYS A 319 8.87 8.64 -31.58
C LYS A 319 7.64 9.55 -31.60
N MET A 320 6.68 9.31 -30.70
CA MET A 320 5.43 10.07 -30.62
C MET A 320 5.59 11.43 -29.95
N PHE A 321 6.50 11.53 -28.97
CA PHE A 321 6.70 12.69 -28.11
C PHE A 321 8.20 13.03 -28.04
N PRO A 322 8.81 13.46 -29.16
CA PRO A 322 10.25 13.73 -29.23
C PRO A 322 10.71 14.83 -28.27
N ASP A 323 9.82 15.76 -27.90
CA ASP A 323 10.10 16.83 -26.93
C ASP A 323 10.28 16.31 -25.48
N GLU A 324 9.82 15.09 -25.20
CA GLU A 324 9.90 14.44 -23.88
C GLU A 324 11.01 13.36 -23.84
N LYS A 325 11.96 13.41 -24.77
CA LYS A 325 12.97 12.35 -24.98
C LYS A 325 13.81 11.98 -23.75
N GLU A 326 14.08 12.96 -22.89
CA GLU A 326 14.85 12.78 -21.65
C GLU A 326 13.95 12.31 -20.50
N ASN A 327 12.70 12.80 -20.48
CA ASN A 327 11.76 12.55 -19.39
C ASN A 327 11.13 11.15 -19.45
N ILE A 328 10.86 10.62 -20.65
CA ILE A 328 10.23 9.30 -20.81
C ILE A 328 11.07 8.19 -20.15
N PRO A 329 12.37 8.01 -20.47
CA PRO A 329 13.19 6.99 -19.82
C PRO A 329 13.38 7.26 -18.33
N ALA A 330 13.50 8.53 -17.93
CA ALA A 330 13.66 8.93 -16.54
C ALA A 330 12.45 8.50 -15.68
N PHE A 331 11.24 8.77 -16.16
CA PHE A 331 9.99 8.37 -15.50
C PHE A 331 9.90 6.86 -15.29
N PHE A 332 10.10 6.06 -16.35
CA PHE A 332 10.00 4.60 -16.23
C PHE A 332 11.10 4.00 -15.36
N ASN A 333 12.30 4.58 -15.36
CA ASN A 333 13.38 4.16 -14.47
C ASN A 333 13.04 4.45 -13.00
N GLU A 334 12.51 5.63 -12.70
CA GLU A 334 12.07 5.97 -11.35
C GLU A 334 10.89 5.11 -10.89
N ALA A 335 9.88 4.95 -11.74
CA ALA A 335 8.71 4.14 -11.44
C ALA A 335 9.08 2.66 -11.22
N ARG A 336 10.04 2.12 -12.00
CA ARG A 336 10.60 0.79 -11.76
C ARG A 336 11.26 0.68 -10.38
N LYS A 337 12.12 1.65 -10.01
CA LYS A 337 12.76 1.65 -8.69
C LYS A 337 11.75 1.69 -7.56
N ALA A 338 10.71 2.53 -7.68
CA ALA A 338 9.65 2.63 -6.70
C ALA A 338 8.82 1.33 -6.60
N TYR A 339 8.48 0.72 -7.73
CA TYR A 339 7.75 -0.56 -7.76
C TYR A 339 8.60 -1.68 -7.15
N GLU A 340 9.85 -1.86 -7.58
CA GLU A 340 10.75 -2.89 -7.03
C GLU A 340 11.06 -2.66 -5.55
N GLU A 341 11.10 -1.41 -5.09
CA GLU A 341 11.20 -1.06 -3.67
C GLU A 341 10.00 -1.52 -2.85
N CYS A 342 8.78 -1.39 -3.37
CA CYS A 342 7.56 -1.89 -2.71
C CYS A 342 7.67 -3.40 -2.43
N TYR A 343 8.21 -4.15 -3.38
CA TYR A 343 8.32 -5.61 -3.31
C TYR A 343 9.68 -6.12 -2.82
N ARG A 344 10.52 -5.26 -2.21
CA ARG A 344 11.89 -5.64 -1.84
C ARG A 344 11.94 -6.65 -0.69
N ASP A 345 11.10 -6.48 0.33
CA ASP A 345 11.11 -7.29 1.56
C ASP A 345 10.10 -8.46 1.52
N THR A 346 9.58 -8.79 0.34
CA THR A 346 8.50 -9.79 0.20
C THR A 346 9.01 -11.22 0.24
N GLU A 347 10.32 -11.45 0.22
CA GLU A 347 10.92 -12.79 0.29
C GLU A 347 10.53 -13.55 1.57
N VAL A 348 10.20 -12.83 2.66
CA VAL A 348 9.87 -13.45 3.95
C VAL A 348 8.39 -13.86 4.04
N TYR A 349 7.47 -13.00 3.58
CA TYR A 349 6.02 -13.18 3.78
C TYR A 349 5.21 -13.18 2.48
N GLY A 350 5.87 -13.12 1.32
CA GLY A 350 5.27 -13.19 -0.01
C GLY A 350 4.62 -11.90 -0.52
N THR A 351 4.60 -10.83 0.28
CA THR A 351 3.77 -9.65 -0.02
C THR A 351 4.27 -8.37 0.65
N PRO A 352 4.06 -7.18 0.04
CA PRO A 352 4.27 -5.91 0.73
C PRO A 352 3.31 -5.78 1.92
N LEU A 353 3.81 -5.20 3.01
CA LEU A 353 3.06 -5.04 4.25
C LEU A 353 2.77 -3.56 4.54
N PRO A 354 1.58 -3.24 5.08
CA PRO A 354 1.31 -1.91 5.61
C PRO A 354 2.15 -1.64 6.87
N GLY A 355 2.32 -0.37 7.23
CA GLY A 355 3.27 0.07 8.26
C GLY A 355 3.07 -0.58 9.62
N GLU A 356 1.82 -0.82 10.03
CA GLU A 356 1.47 -1.49 11.29
C GLU A 356 1.93 -2.94 11.31
N LEU A 357 1.86 -3.64 10.18
CA LEU A 357 2.37 -5.01 10.05
C LEU A 357 3.89 -5.02 9.94
N ILE A 358 4.52 -4.05 9.28
CA ILE A 358 5.99 -3.90 9.30
C ILE A 358 6.49 -3.79 10.75
N ALA A 359 5.86 -2.92 11.57
CA ALA A 359 6.22 -2.77 12.97
C ALA A 359 6.01 -4.06 13.77
N LYS A 360 4.90 -4.78 13.51
CA LYS A 360 4.57 -6.04 14.19
C LYS A 360 5.56 -7.16 13.88
N VAL A 361 5.92 -7.35 12.61
CA VAL A 361 6.64 -8.55 12.16
C VAL A 361 8.15 -8.35 11.99
N PHE A 362 8.58 -7.14 11.64
CA PHE A 362 10.01 -6.81 11.47
C PHE A 362 10.55 -5.91 12.60
N GLY A 363 9.67 -5.39 13.46
CA GLY A 363 10.02 -4.53 14.59
C GLY A 363 10.01 -3.03 14.25
N GLU A 364 9.89 -2.23 15.30
CA GLU A 364 9.77 -0.75 15.25
C GLU A 364 10.93 -0.08 14.49
N ARG A 365 12.13 -0.64 14.59
CA ARG A 365 13.31 -0.13 13.90
C ARG A 365 13.20 -0.26 12.38
N LYS A 366 12.66 -1.38 11.87
CA LYS A 366 12.44 -1.56 10.43
C LYS A 366 11.45 -0.52 9.90
N LEU A 367 10.39 -0.22 10.64
CA LEU A 367 9.44 0.83 10.28
C LEU A 367 10.12 2.21 10.22
N LEU A 368 10.91 2.56 11.25
CA LEU A 368 11.62 3.84 11.28
C LEU A 368 12.62 3.98 10.12
N ASP A 369 13.35 2.91 9.80
CA ASP A 369 14.33 2.89 8.71
C ASP A 369 13.68 2.70 7.31
N TYR A 370 12.37 2.45 7.22
CA TYR A 370 11.68 2.11 5.98
C TYR A 370 11.79 3.23 4.91
N PRO A 371 11.53 4.52 5.20
CA PRO A 371 11.68 5.58 4.18
C PRO A 371 13.11 5.72 3.66
N LYS A 372 14.11 5.43 4.51
CA LYS A 372 15.53 5.45 4.15
C LYS A 372 15.90 4.29 3.23
N GLN A 373 15.29 3.13 3.47
CA GLN A 373 15.50 1.94 2.65
C GLN A 373 14.70 2.03 1.34
N HIS A 374 13.50 2.62 1.34
CA HIS A 374 12.57 2.65 0.21
C HIS A 374 12.23 4.09 -0.23
N PRO A 375 13.23 4.92 -0.59
CA PRO A 375 13.01 6.36 -0.81
C PRO A 375 12.14 6.68 -2.03
N HIS A 376 12.22 5.89 -3.10
CA HIS A 376 11.41 6.11 -4.30
C HIS A 376 9.97 5.67 -4.06
N TYR A 377 9.76 4.51 -3.42
CA TYR A 377 8.42 4.09 -3.05
C TYR A 377 7.75 5.06 -2.07
N HIS A 378 8.53 5.61 -1.11
CA HIS A 378 8.05 6.64 -0.20
C HIS A 378 7.64 7.92 -0.96
N ASP A 379 8.36 8.32 -2.01
CA ASP A 379 7.95 9.45 -2.86
C ASP A 379 6.59 9.25 -3.51
N TRP A 380 6.44 8.09 -4.15
CA TRP A 380 5.21 7.72 -4.83
C TRP A 380 4.03 7.51 -3.87
N SER A 381 4.29 7.08 -2.64
CA SER A 381 3.26 6.85 -1.63
C SER A 381 2.75 8.14 -0.97
N ASN A 382 3.34 9.29 -1.25
CA ASN A 382 2.93 10.59 -0.69
C ASN A 382 2.40 11.56 -1.75
N LYS A 383 2.21 11.11 -2.99
CA LYS A 383 1.79 11.95 -4.12
C LYS A 383 0.63 11.33 -4.86
N THR A 384 -0.14 12.18 -5.53
CA THR A 384 -1.13 11.73 -6.52
C THR A 384 -0.43 11.31 -7.80
N TYR A 385 -1.05 10.43 -8.58
CA TYR A 385 -0.46 10.01 -9.85
C TYR A 385 -0.32 11.20 -10.82
N LYS A 386 -1.26 12.14 -10.79
CA LYS A 386 -1.14 13.40 -11.54
C LYS A 386 0.11 14.18 -11.16
N GLN A 387 0.41 14.33 -9.88
CA GLN A 387 1.63 15.03 -9.43
C GLN A 387 2.89 14.36 -9.99
N LYS A 388 2.96 13.02 -9.96
CA LYS A 388 4.08 12.29 -10.57
C LYS A 388 4.17 12.49 -12.08
N LEU A 389 3.04 12.50 -12.79
CA LEU A 389 3.04 12.79 -14.23
C LEU A 389 3.48 14.22 -14.54
N ASP A 390 3.05 15.20 -13.76
CA ASP A 390 3.41 16.62 -13.92
C ASP A 390 4.89 16.90 -13.60
N GLU A 391 5.50 16.12 -12.70
CA GLU A 391 6.94 16.23 -12.38
C GLU A 391 7.84 15.85 -13.57
N HIS A 392 7.37 14.94 -14.42
CA HIS A 392 8.17 14.45 -15.56
C HIS A 392 7.73 15.06 -16.89
N PHE A 393 6.45 15.34 -17.10
CA PHE A 393 5.93 15.61 -18.44
C PHE A 393 5.20 16.96 -18.52
N LYS A 394 5.37 17.63 -19.66
CA LYS A 394 4.58 18.81 -20.05
C LYS A 394 3.50 18.45 -21.05
N ASN A 395 3.72 17.41 -21.86
CA ASN A 395 2.78 16.98 -22.89
C ASN A 395 1.56 16.24 -22.30
N GLU A 396 0.37 16.85 -22.41
CA GLU A 396 -0.88 16.29 -21.86
C GLU A 396 -1.36 15.01 -22.56
N ASP A 397 -1.02 14.81 -23.84
CA ASP A 397 -1.37 13.59 -24.58
C ASP A 397 -0.57 12.39 -24.07
N LEU A 398 0.72 12.60 -23.75
CA LEU A 398 1.55 11.57 -23.13
C LEU A 398 1.02 11.20 -21.75
N LYS A 399 0.64 12.19 -20.91
CA LYS A 399 0.03 11.94 -19.60
C LYS A 399 -1.26 11.13 -19.73
N THR A 400 -2.13 11.50 -20.68
CA THR A 400 -3.38 10.79 -20.96
C THR A 400 -3.12 9.32 -21.34
N LEU A 401 -2.13 9.08 -22.22
CA LEU A 401 -1.76 7.72 -22.61
C LEU A 401 -1.20 6.89 -21.43
N LEU A 402 -0.42 7.51 -20.53
CA LEU A 402 0.08 6.86 -19.30
C LEU A 402 -1.00 6.64 -18.23
N CYS A 403 -2.18 7.25 -18.41
CA CYS A 403 -3.39 7.03 -17.61
C CYS A 403 -4.31 5.94 -18.18
N ALA A 404 -4.00 5.36 -19.34
CA ALA A 404 -4.85 4.40 -20.05
C ALA A 404 -5.29 3.17 -19.24
N GLN A 405 -4.54 2.84 -18.18
CA GLN A 405 -4.84 1.71 -17.30
C GLN A 405 -5.49 2.10 -15.97
N LEU A 406 -5.75 3.38 -15.71
CA LEU A 406 -6.44 3.81 -14.49
C LEU A 406 -7.86 3.26 -14.38
N GLY A 407 -8.45 2.73 -15.46
CA GLY A 407 -9.68 1.94 -15.40
C GLY A 407 -9.60 0.72 -14.46
N TYR A 408 -8.40 0.18 -14.21
CA TYR A 408 -8.19 -0.88 -13.21
C TYR A 408 -8.25 -0.39 -11.75
N ILE A 409 -8.26 0.92 -11.52
CA ILE A 409 -8.45 1.55 -10.21
C ILE A 409 -9.85 2.13 -10.10
N GLY A 410 -10.29 2.77 -11.19
CA GLY A 410 -11.58 3.44 -11.29
C GLY A 410 -11.61 4.86 -10.70
N THR A 411 -10.48 5.56 -10.75
CA THR A 411 -10.33 6.93 -10.26
C THR A 411 -9.53 7.81 -11.22
N GLU A 412 -9.75 9.13 -11.13
CA GLU A 412 -8.98 10.14 -11.85
C GLU A 412 -7.54 10.25 -11.30
N PRO A 413 -6.54 10.65 -12.12
CA PRO A 413 -5.14 10.73 -11.68
C PRO A 413 -4.91 11.72 -10.52
N GLU A 414 -5.73 12.76 -10.39
CA GLU A 414 -5.73 13.73 -9.28
C GLU A 414 -6.09 13.10 -7.93
N LYS A 415 -6.92 12.05 -7.98
CA LYS A 415 -7.43 11.35 -6.79
C LYS A 415 -6.71 10.03 -6.55
N THR A 416 -5.97 9.54 -7.53
CA THR A 416 -5.26 8.27 -7.45
C THR A 416 -3.95 8.43 -6.70
N LEU A 417 -3.72 7.64 -5.66
CA LEU A 417 -2.42 7.55 -5.01
C LEU A 417 -1.37 6.99 -5.99
N ALA A 418 -0.23 7.65 -6.16
CA ALA A 418 0.74 7.23 -7.18
C ALA A 418 1.31 5.83 -6.91
N SER A 419 1.47 5.43 -5.65
CA SER A 419 1.86 4.06 -5.30
C SER A 419 0.83 3.00 -5.69
N SER A 420 -0.47 3.33 -5.71
CA SER A 420 -1.50 2.44 -6.28
C SER A 420 -1.35 2.33 -7.79
N ALA A 421 -1.10 3.44 -8.48
CA ALA A 421 -0.85 3.45 -9.94
C ALA A 421 0.41 2.67 -10.34
N LEU A 422 1.43 2.58 -9.46
CA LEU A 422 2.57 1.67 -9.68
C LEU A 422 2.09 0.22 -9.84
N GLY A 423 1.18 -0.21 -8.95
CA GLY A 423 0.62 -1.56 -8.92
C GLY A 423 -0.27 -1.90 -10.11
N THR A 424 -1.12 -0.97 -10.53
CA THR A 424 -2.24 -1.25 -11.45
C THR A 424 -2.11 -0.63 -12.84
N CYS A 425 -1.14 0.26 -13.06
CA CYS A 425 -0.90 0.90 -14.36
C CYS A 425 0.55 0.69 -14.83
N ILE A 426 1.52 0.94 -13.96
CA ILE A 426 2.92 0.89 -14.36
C ILE A 426 3.43 -0.55 -14.41
N SER A 427 3.02 -1.41 -13.47
CA SER A 427 3.44 -2.81 -13.40
C SER A 427 3.22 -3.58 -14.71
N PHE A 428 2.08 -3.37 -15.38
CA PHE A 428 1.75 -3.99 -16.66
C PHE A 428 2.70 -3.54 -17.77
N ASN A 429 3.16 -2.30 -17.75
CA ASN A 429 4.18 -1.81 -18.69
C ASN A 429 5.56 -2.39 -18.36
N LEU A 430 5.89 -2.56 -17.07
CA LEU A 430 7.19 -3.05 -16.61
C LEU A 430 7.36 -4.57 -16.80
N TYR A 431 6.36 -5.37 -16.42
CA TYR A 431 6.45 -6.84 -16.33
C TYR A 431 5.38 -7.58 -17.16
N GLY A 432 4.44 -6.86 -17.76
CA GLY A 432 3.36 -7.43 -18.55
C GLY A 432 2.18 -7.89 -17.72
N GLY A 433 1.05 -8.04 -18.40
CA GLY A 433 -0.17 -8.64 -17.88
C GLY A 433 -0.40 -10.04 -18.45
N TYR A 434 -1.20 -10.83 -17.73
CA TYR A 434 -1.45 -12.24 -18.05
C TYR A 434 -2.93 -12.58 -18.03
N PHE A 435 -3.33 -13.49 -18.90
CA PHE A 435 -4.67 -14.04 -19.00
C PHE A 435 -4.72 -15.46 -18.41
N PRO A 436 -5.76 -15.84 -17.65
CA PRO A 436 -5.94 -17.21 -17.15
C PRO A 436 -6.23 -18.22 -18.28
N LYS A 437 -5.31 -19.15 -18.50
CA LYS A 437 -5.43 -20.22 -19.51
C LYS A 437 -6.58 -21.16 -19.15
N GLY A 438 -7.47 -21.44 -20.10
CA GLY A 438 -8.72 -22.17 -19.90
C GLY A 438 -9.86 -21.32 -19.32
N GLY A 439 -9.67 -20.01 -19.21
CA GLY A 439 -10.63 -19.07 -18.61
C GLY A 439 -10.38 -18.86 -17.11
N ALA A 440 -10.92 -17.77 -16.57
CA ALA A 440 -10.80 -17.39 -15.17
C ALA A 440 -11.26 -18.48 -14.20
N GLN A 441 -12.29 -19.27 -14.55
CA GLN A 441 -12.79 -20.37 -13.72
C GLN A 441 -11.68 -21.38 -13.37
N ARG A 442 -10.80 -21.73 -14.32
CA ARG A 442 -9.73 -22.71 -14.09
C ARG A 442 -8.74 -22.25 -13.02
N PHE A 443 -8.51 -20.95 -12.90
CA PHE A 443 -7.66 -20.42 -11.84
C PHE A 443 -8.30 -20.57 -10.46
N ALA A 444 -9.59 -20.22 -10.32
CA ALA A 444 -10.32 -20.43 -9.07
C ALA A 444 -10.43 -21.92 -8.69
N ASP A 445 -10.71 -22.77 -9.68
CA ASP A 445 -10.79 -24.23 -9.50
C ASP A 445 -9.45 -24.81 -9.00
N SER A 446 -8.31 -24.29 -9.46
CA SER A 446 -7.00 -24.76 -8.99
C SER A 446 -6.80 -24.59 -7.48
N PHE A 447 -7.34 -23.51 -6.88
CA PHE A 447 -7.32 -23.33 -5.43
C PHE A 447 -8.32 -24.22 -4.72
N LYS A 448 -9.52 -24.40 -5.29
CA LYS A 448 -10.52 -25.34 -4.77
C LYS A 448 -9.93 -26.75 -4.68
N ASP A 449 -9.36 -27.24 -5.77
CA ASP A 449 -8.76 -28.57 -5.87
C ASP A 449 -7.56 -28.71 -4.91
N PHE A 450 -6.77 -27.64 -4.74
CA PHE A 450 -5.69 -27.61 -3.75
C PHE A 450 -6.23 -27.74 -2.31
N ILE A 451 -7.26 -26.98 -1.95
CA ILE A 451 -7.89 -27.05 -0.62
C ILE A 451 -8.43 -28.45 -0.36
N GLU A 452 -9.18 -29.03 -1.30
CA GLU A 452 -9.79 -30.35 -1.17
C GLU A 452 -8.73 -31.46 -1.07
N SER A 453 -7.63 -31.37 -1.83
CA SER A 453 -6.52 -32.33 -1.75
C SER A 453 -5.69 -32.22 -0.46
N HIS A 454 -5.80 -31.12 0.27
CA HIS A 454 -5.15 -30.91 1.58
C HIS A 454 -6.14 -31.04 2.75
N GLY A 455 -7.26 -31.73 2.55
CA GLY A 455 -8.20 -32.09 3.61
C GLY A 455 -9.20 -31.00 4.01
N GLY A 456 -9.20 -29.86 3.31
CA GLY A 456 -10.25 -28.85 3.42
C GLY A 456 -11.53 -29.25 2.66
N ASN A 457 -12.62 -28.51 2.89
CA ASN A 457 -13.88 -28.70 2.17
C ASN A 457 -14.31 -27.40 1.49
N VAL A 458 -14.84 -27.51 0.27
CA VAL A 458 -15.42 -26.37 -0.45
C VAL A 458 -16.85 -26.72 -0.85
N LEU A 459 -17.82 -26.04 -0.25
CA LEU A 459 -19.24 -26.28 -0.48
C LEU A 459 -19.85 -25.12 -1.27
N VAL A 460 -20.32 -25.42 -2.48
CA VAL A 460 -21.06 -24.50 -3.35
C VAL A 460 -22.57 -24.59 -3.09
N LYS A 461 -23.33 -23.56 -3.45
CA LYS A 461 -24.76 -23.40 -3.12
C LYS A 461 -25.06 -23.40 -1.61
N HIS A 462 -24.08 -23.01 -0.80
CA HIS A 462 -24.18 -22.88 0.65
C HIS A 462 -24.04 -21.39 1.01
N LYS A 463 -25.13 -20.64 0.83
CA LYS A 463 -25.15 -19.22 1.21
C LYS A 463 -25.15 -19.12 2.74
N VAL A 464 -24.18 -18.41 3.30
CA VAL A 464 -24.15 -18.09 4.73
C VAL A 464 -25.22 -17.04 5.03
N ASP A 465 -26.11 -17.35 5.96
CA ASP A 465 -27.20 -16.48 6.38
C ASP A 465 -26.77 -15.59 7.56
N LYS A 466 -25.94 -16.11 8.47
CA LYS A 466 -25.45 -15.37 9.64
C LYS A 466 -24.08 -15.83 10.11
N ILE A 467 -23.26 -14.90 10.57
CA ILE A 467 -22.06 -15.17 11.38
C ILE A 467 -22.49 -15.15 12.84
N LEU A 468 -22.29 -16.25 13.55
CA LEU A 468 -22.69 -16.40 14.94
C LEU A 468 -21.64 -15.73 15.83
N VAL A 469 -22.09 -14.75 16.61
CA VAL A 469 -21.25 -13.94 17.51
C VAL A 469 -21.81 -13.98 18.92
N GLU A 470 -20.94 -14.18 19.90
CA GLU A 470 -21.24 -14.18 21.33
C GLU A 470 -20.09 -13.46 22.05
N ASP A 471 -20.40 -12.50 22.94
CA ASP A 471 -19.40 -11.69 23.65
C ASP A 471 -18.34 -11.05 22.74
N ARG A 472 -18.77 -10.57 21.56
CA ARG A 472 -17.90 -10.02 20.49
C ARG A 472 -16.85 -11.00 19.97
N GLU A 473 -17.11 -12.30 20.06
CA GLU A 473 -16.26 -13.36 19.52
C GLU A 473 -17.07 -14.28 18.59
N VAL A 474 -16.44 -14.76 17.52
CA VAL A 474 -17.10 -15.71 16.60
C VAL A 474 -17.31 -17.08 17.25
N ARG A 475 -18.41 -17.73 16.87
CA ARG A 475 -18.76 -19.10 17.27
C ARG A 475 -18.99 -20.05 16.10
N GLY A 476 -19.15 -19.50 14.90
CA GLY A 476 -19.48 -20.28 13.70
C GLY A 476 -20.31 -19.48 12.71
N VAL A 477 -20.98 -20.19 11.81
CA VAL A 477 -21.91 -19.64 10.83
C VAL A 477 -23.16 -20.49 10.72
N LEU A 478 -24.26 -19.86 10.31
CA LEU A 478 -25.54 -20.50 10.01
C LEU A 478 -25.75 -20.53 8.49
N VAL A 479 -26.13 -21.70 7.96
CA VAL A 479 -26.52 -21.93 6.56
C VAL A 479 -27.83 -22.73 6.56
N GLY A 480 -28.94 -22.08 6.24
CA GLY A 480 -30.27 -22.64 6.46
C GLY A 480 -30.46 -23.03 7.92
N ASP A 481 -30.74 -24.31 8.17
CA ASP A 481 -30.87 -24.88 9.52
C ASP A 481 -29.57 -25.51 10.04
N GLU A 482 -28.48 -25.49 9.26
CA GLU A 482 -27.20 -26.09 9.63
C GLU A 482 -26.26 -25.09 10.29
N ASN A 483 -25.68 -25.49 11.43
CA ASN A 483 -24.67 -24.72 12.15
C ASN A 483 -23.29 -25.34 11.93
N PHE A 484 -22.36 -24.52 11.42
CA PHE A 484 -20.95 -24.86 11.28
C PHE A 484 -20.12 -24.09 12.31
N LYS A 485 -19.39 -24.80 13.17
CA LYS A 485 -18.64 -24.22 14.28
C LYS A 485 -17.19 -23.97 13.90
N ALA A 486 -16.69 -22.78 14.22
CA ALA A 486 -15.27 -22.42 14.16
C ALA A 486 -14.99 -21.21 15.06
N SER A 487 -13.76 -21.13 15.57
CA SER A 487 -13.27 -19.95 16.32
C SER A 487 -12.62 -18.90 15.41
N ILE A 488 -12.47 -19.20 14.12
CA ILE A 488 -11.95 -18.28 13.11
C ILE A 488 -12.90 -18.27 11.92
N ILE A 489 -13.41 -17.09 11.58
CA ILE A 489 -14.19 -16.82 10.37
C ILE A 489 -13.43 -15.84 9.50
N ILE A 490 -13.24 -16.17 8.22
CA ILE A 490 -12.64 -15.30 7.23
C ILE A 490 -13.76 -14.83 6.29
N ALA A 491 -14.17 -13.58 6.42
CA ALA A 491 -15.11 -12.99 5.50
C ALA A 491 -14.39 -12.55 4.21
N ASN A 492 -14.79 -13.18 3.11
CA ASN A 492 -14.37 -12.81 1.77
C ASN A 492 -15.48 -12.05 1.01
N ALA A 493 -16.64 -11.88 1.63
CA ALA A 493 -17.70 -10.99 1.19
C ALA A 493 -17.30 -9.50 1.35
N ASN A 494 -18.11 -8.61 0.79
CA ASN A 494 -17.97 -7.18 1.01
C ASN A 494 -18.11 -6.83 2.51
N ALA A 495 -17.35 -5.87 3.01
CA ALA A 495 -17.42 -5.47 4.42
C ALA A 495 -18.79 -4.92 4.83
N LYS A 496 -19.53 -4.21 3.96
CA LYS A 496 -20.91 -3.77 4.25
C LYS A 496 -21.81 -4.96 4.49
N THR A 497 -21.84 -5.92 3.56
CA THR A 497 -22.62 -7.16 3.72
C THR A 497 -22.19 -7.94 4.96
N THR A 498 -20.88 -8.06 5.18
CA THR A 498 -20.33 -8.80 6.33
C THR A 498 -20.80 -8.20 7.66
N PHE A 499 -20.63 -6.90 7.85
CA PHE A 499 -20.91 -6.27 9.15
C PHE A 499 -22.39 -5.94 9.34
N ILE A 500 -23.06 -5.44 8.31
CA ILE A 500 -24.45 -4.96 8.41
C ILE A 500 -25.45 -6.12 8.32
N GLU A 501 -25.20 -7.11 7.47
CA GLU A 501 -26.14 -8.21 7.24
C GLU A 501 -25.72 -9.49 7.98
N LEU A 502 -24.50 -9.98 7.78
CA LEU A 502 -24.09 -11.31 8.29
C LEU A 502 -23.78 -11.30 9.79
N VAL A 503 -23.05 -10.30 10.29
CA VAL A 503 -22.80 -10.12 11.74
C VAL A 503 -24.01 -9.48 12.41
N GLY A 504 -24.64 -8.52 11.74
CA GLY A 504 -25.76 -7.74 12.25
C GLY A 504 -25.31 -6.56 13.12
N GLU A 505 -26.00 -5.43 12.96
CA GLU A 505 -25.68 -4.16 13.62
C GLU A 505 -25.66 -4.25 15.16
N ASP A 506 -26.49 -5.10 15.77
CA ASP A 506 -26.60 -5.25 17.23
C ASP A 506 -25.30 -5.74 17.90
N ASN A 507 -24.37 -6.33 17.13
CA ASN A 507 -23.09 -6.82 17.63
C ASN A 507 -21.95 -5.78 17.51
N LEU A 508 -22.23 -4.59 16.99
CA LEU A 508 -21.22 -3.60 16.60
C LEU A 508 -21.43 -2.26 17.28
N ASP A 509 -20.33 -1.53 17.48
CA ASP A 509 -20.38 -0.16 18.00
C ASP A 509 -20.95 0.79 16.95
N LYS A 510 -21.79 1.75 17.37
CA LYS A 510 -22.47 2.70 16.48
C LYS A 510 -21.52 3.44 15.54
N GLU A 511 -20.37 3.89 16.05
CA GLU A 511 -19.34 4.58 15.26
C GLU A 511 -18.79 3.68 14.13
N PHE A 512 -18.60 2.39 14.41
CA PHE A 512 -18.12 1.43 13.40
C PHE A 512 -19.19 1.17 12.33
N ILE A 513 -20.46 1.10 12.72
CA ILE A 513 -21.59 0.96 11.78
C ILE A 513 -21.66 2.17 10.84
N GLU A 514 -21.62 3.38 11.38
CA GLU A 514 -21.62 4.63 10.60
C GLU A 514 -20.43 4.69 9.64
N TYR A 515 -19.24 4.30 10.12
CA TYR A 515 -18.05 4.17 9.29
C TYR A 515 -18.26 3.20 8.12
N ILE A 516 -18.73 1.97 8.37
CA ILE A 516 -18.93 0.95 7.32
C ILE A 516 -19.99 1.40 6.31
N LYS A 517 -21.12 1.97 6.77
CA LYS A 517 -22.18 2.48 5.90
C LYS A 517 -21.69 3.65 5.03
N GLY A 518 -20.85 4.52 5.60
CA GLY A 518 -20.29 5.69 4.94
C GLY A 518 -19.22 5.39 3.87
N LEU A 519 -18.69 4.17 3.80
CA LEU A 519 -17.73 3.78 2.76
C LEU A 519 -18.40 3.82 1.38
N LYS A 520 -17.88 4.64 0.47
CA LYS A 520 -18.38 4.74 -0.90
C LYS A 520 -17.95 3.52 -1.72
N MET A 521 -18.88 2.94 -2.48
CA MET A 521 -18.59 1.84 -3.40
C MET A 521 -17.74 2.31 -4.58
N SER A 522 -16.93 1.42 -5.15
CA SER A 522 -16.19 1.73 -6.38
C SER A 522 -17.13 1.82 -7.59
N LEU A 523 -16.60 2.23 -8.75
CA LEU A 523 -17.34 2.09 -10.00
C LEU A 523 -17.73 0.63 -10.29
N SER A 524 -18.70 0.48 -11.17
CA SER A 524 -19.10 -0.78 -11.79
C SER A 524 -18.94 -0.69 -13.31
N ILE A 525 -19.18 -1.78 -14.02
CA ILE A 525 -19.00 -1.87 -15.46
C ILE A 525 -20.20 -2.53 -16.14
N PHE A 526 -20.27 -2.38 -17.46
CA PHE A 526 -21.09 -3.20 -18.34
C PHE A 526 -20.16 -4.10 -19.16
N MET A 527 -20.45 -5.41 -19.19
CA MET A 527 -19.71 -6.37 -20.00
C MET A 527 -20.63 -6.97 -21.06
N LEU A 528 -20.20 -6.93 -22.31
CA LEU A 528 -20.86 -7.55 -23.45
C LEU A 528 -20.04 -8.75 -23.91
N PHE A 529 -20.69 -9.90 -24.05
CA PHE A 529 -20.07 -11.18 -24.42
C PHE A 529 -20.55 -11.59 -25.81
N LEU A 530 -19.62 -11.71 -26.77
CA LEU A 530 -19.92 -12.02 -28.16
C LEU A 530 -19.19 -13.28 -28.60
N GLY A 531 -19.94 -14.26 -29.10
CA GLY A 531 -19.38 -15.34 -29.93
C GLY A 531 -19.58 -14.96 -31.39
N VAL A 532 -18.49 -14.96 -32.16
CA VAL A 532 -18.50 -14.53 -33.57
C VAL A 532 -17.94 -15.60 -34.50
N ASP A 533 -18.42 -15.66 -35.73
CA ASP A 533 -17.91 -16.51 -36.79
C ASP A 533 -16.90 -15.79 -37.70
N MET A 534 -15.91 -15.15 -37.04
CA MET A 534 -14.87 -14.36 -37.68
C MET A 534 -13.48 -14.85 -37.26
N ASP A 535 -12.52 -14.84 -38.20
CA ASP A 535 -11.11 -15.07 -37.89
C ASP A 535 -10.48 -13.78 -37.33
N LEU A 536 -10.10 -13.82 -36.06
CA LEU A 536 -9.47 -12.72 -35.35
C LEU A 536 -8.03 -13.02 -34.93
N LEU A 537 -7.39 -14.08 -35.42
CA LEU A 537 -6.07 -14.54 -34.94
C LEU A 537 -4.96 -13.48 -35.04
N ASN A 538 -5.08 -12.54 -35.99
CA ASN A 538 -4.10 -11.46 -36.19
C ASN A 538 -4.29 -10.26 -35.25
N TYR A 539 -5.39 -10.23 -34.49
CA TYR A 539 -5.64 -9.21 -33.49
C TYR A 539 -4.89 -9.51 -32.17
N PRO A 540 -4.53 -8.49 -31.38
CA PRO A 540 -4.00 -8.69 -30.03
C PRO A 540 -5.08 -9.25 -29.10
N THR A 541 -4.70 -9.78 -27.94
CA THR A 541 -5.66 -10.24 -26.93
C THR A 541 -6.47 -9.08 -26.36
N LEU A 542 -5.81 -7.96 -26.06
CA LEU A 542 -6.43 -6.77 -25.48
C LEU A 542 -6.31 -5.58 -26.42
N ILE A 543 -7.42 -4.90 -26.65
CA ILE A 543 -7.48 -3.62 -27.36
C ILE A 543 -8.12 -2.58 -26.46
N LYS A 544 -7.35 -1.58 -26.05
CA LYS A 544 -7.82 -0.45 -25.25
C LYS A 544 -7.98 0.75 -26.18
N ASN A 545 -9.23 1.08 -26.52
CA ASN A 545 -9.55 2.18 -27.42
C ASN A 545 -9.90 3.43 -26.60
N LEU A 546 -8.90 4.29 -26.40
CA LEU A 546 -9.04 5.55 -25.65
C LEU A 546 -9.84 6.59 -26.42
N ASP A 547 -9.93 6.49 -27.75
CA ASP A 547 -10.73 7.43 -28.55
C ASP A 547 -12.24 7.16 -28.43
N GLN A 548 -12.62 6.00 -27.91
CA GLN A 548 -14.02 5.55 -27.81
C GLN A 548 -14.42 5.14 -26.39
N ASP A 549 -13.53 5.25 -25.40
CA ASP A 549 -13.73 4.75 -24.03
C ASP A 549 -14.29 3.32 -24.03
N CYS A 550 -13.57 2.40 -24.67
CA CYS A 550 -13.99 1.02 -24.87
C CYS A 550 -12.79 0.06 -24.81
N GLU A 551 -12.95 -1.06 -24.11
CA GLU A 551 -11.96 -2.12 -24.07
C GLU A 551 -12.54 -3.40 -24.70
N VAL A 552 -11.78 -3.99 -25.62
CA VAL A 552 -12.14 -5.23 -26.32
C VAL A 552 -11.11 -6.30 -25.97
N VAL A 553 -11.61 -7.42 -25.46
CA VAL A 553 -10.84 -8.60 -25.10
C VAL A 553 -11.23 -9.72 -26.06
N ILE A 554 -10.26 -10.22 -26.81
CA ILE A 554 -10.47 -11.38 -27.68
C ILE A 554 -9.96 -12.59 -26.91
N ASN A 555 -10.83 -13.15 -26.06
CA ASN A 555 -10.53 -14.27 -25.15
C ASN A 555 -9.83 -15.42 -25.89
N SER A 556 -10.34 -15.79 -27.07
CA SER A 556 -9.80 -16.89 -27.87
C SER A 556 -8.38 -16.63 -28.41
N ASN A 557 -7.91 -15.39 -28.42
CA ASN A 557 -6.53 -15.08 -28.81
C ASN A 557 -5.54 -15.24 -27.65
N ALA A 558 -6.01 -15.22 -26.40
CA ALA A 558 -5.21 -15.73 -25.28
C ALA A 558 -5.21 -17.27 -25.28
N ASP A 559 -6.37 -17.88 -25.48
CA ASP A 559 -6.51 -19.34 -25.46
C ASP A 559 -7.57 -19.81 -26.45
N LEU A 560 -7.12 -20.50 -27.50
CA LEU A 560 -7.96 -20.99 -28.60
C LEU A 560 -9.09 -21.93 -28.13
N SER A 561 -8.97 -22.55 -26.94
CA SER A 561 -10.01 -23.43 -26.39
C SER A 561 -11.28 -22.70 -25.95
N LEU A 562 -11.26 -21.36 -25.87
CA LEU A 562 -12.39 -20.54 -25.41
C LEU A 562 -13.44 -20.28 -26.50
N ALA A 563 -13.19 -20.70 -27.73
CA ALA A 563 -14.16 -20.64 -28.82
C ALA A 563 -14.14 -21.96 -29.63
N PRO A 564 -15.24 -22.28 -30.35
CA PRO A 564 -15.21 -23.32 -31.37
C PRO A 564 -14.16 -23.02 -32.45
N LYS A 565 -13.74 -24.05 -33.18
CA LYS A 565 -12.80 -23.92 -34.29
C LYS A 565 -13.29 -22.87 -35.31
N ASP A 566 -12.35 -22.06 -35.81
CA ASP A 566 -12.57 -21.02 -36.83
C ASP A 566 -13.55 -19.91 -36.37
N LYS A 567 -13.70 -19.72 -35.05
CA LYS A 567 -14.56 -18.72 -34.41
C LYS A 567 -13.81 -18.00 -33.29
N ALA A 568 -14.35 -16.88 -32.82
CA ALA A 568 -13.76 -16.11 -31.73
C ALA A 568 -14.74 -15.82 -30.60
N SER A 569 -14.21 -15.79 -29.37
CA SER A 569 -14.91 -15.33 -28.17
C SER A 569 -14.39 -13.94 -27.80
N ILE A 570 -15.29 -12.97 -27.72
CA ILE A 570 -14.97 -11.55 -27.48
C ILE A 570 -15.73 -11.07 -26.23
N THR A 571 -15.08 -10.23 -25.44
CA THR A 571 -15.67 -9.51 -24.33
C THR A 571 -15.39 -8.03 -24.51
N ILE A 572 -16.44 -7.20 -24.45
CA ILE A 572 -16.34 -5.75 -24.61
C ILE A 572 -16.77 -5.11 -23.29
N LEU A 573 -15.93 -4.23 -22.76
CA LEU A 573 -16.16 -3.57 -21.48
C LEU A 573 -16.42 -2.08 -21.71
N GLY A 574 -17.38 -1.54 -20.98
CA GLY A 574 -17.69 -0.12 -20.96
C GLY A 574 -18.16 0.36 -19.59
N ASP A 575 -17.74 1.56 -19.22
CA ASP A 575 -18.03 2.14 -17.91
C ASP A 575 -19.54 2.27 -17.67
N ALA A 576 -19.99 1.87 -16.48
CA ALA A 576 -21.40 1.83 -16.16
C ALA A 576 -21.66 2.22 -14.70
N ASN A 577 -22.52 3.20 -14.50
CA ASN A 577 -23.00 3.55 -13.17
C ASN A 577 -24.20 2.67 -12.78
N TYR A 578 -24.18 2.09 -11.59
CA TYR A 578 -25.24 1.23 -11.07
C TYR A 578 -26.62 1.91 -11.07
N HIS A 579 -26.68 3.18 -10.69
CA HIS A 579 -27.92 3.93 -10.57
C HIS A 579 -28.55 4.29 -11.91
N ASN A 580 -27.80 4.14 -13.02
CA ASN A 580 -28.33 4.35 -14.38
C ASN A 580 -29.12 3.14 -14.90
N PHE A 581 -29.12 2.02 -14.17
CA PHE A 581 -29.86 0.81 -14.55
C PHE A 581 -31.12 0.67 -13.68
N PRO A 582 -32.32 0.62 -14.31
CA PRO A 582 -33.58 0.33 -13.63
C PRO A 582 -33.58 -1.03 -12.94
N GLU A 583 -34.66 -1.30 -12.20
CA GLU A 583 -34.83 -2.58 -11.52
C GLU A 583 -34.76 -3.75 -12.52
N LYS A 584 -33.98 -4.77 -12.15
CA LYS A 584 -33.70 -5.90 -13.01
C LYS A 584 -34.98 -6.68 -13.33
N GLY A 585 -35.17 -6.96 -14.61
CA GLY A 585 -36.31 -7.75 -15.11
C GLY A 585 -37.48 -6.89 -15.59
N THR A 586 -37.45 -5.57 -15.36
CA THR A 586 -38.38 -4.63 -15.99
C THR A 586 -38.10 -4.49 -17.49
N GLU A 587 -39.11 -4.10 -18.26
CA GLU A 587 -38.97 -3.80 -19.69
C GLU A 587 -37.96 -2.67 -19.93
N GLU A 588 -37.99 -1.63 -19.09
CA GLU A 588 -37.05 -0.51 -19.12
C GLU A 588 -35.60 -0.97 -18.92
N TYR A 589 -35.36 -1.87 -17.96
CA TYR A 589 -34.03 -2.47 -17.76
C TYR A 589 -33.56 -3.27 -18.99
N LEU A 590 -34.44 -4.07 -19.58
CA LEU A 590 -34.11 -4.87 -20.77
C LEU A 590 -33.79 -3.99 -21.97
N GLN A 591 -34.57 -2.94 -22.18
CA GLN A 591 -34.36 -1.94 -23.22
C GLN A 591 -33.03 -1.19 -23.02
N LYS A 592 -32.78 -0.70 -21.80
CA LYS A 592 -31.52 -0.01 -21.45
C LYS A 592 -30.30 -0.91 -21.65
N LYS A 593 -30.41 -2.18 -21.24
CA LYS A 593 -29.35 -3.19 -21.44
C LYS A 593 -29.06 -3.43 -22.92
N LYS A 594 -30.11 -3.46 -23.76
CA LYS A 594 -29.99 -3.64 -25.21
C LYS A 594 -29.33 -2.43 -25.87
N GLU A 595 -29.79 -1.21 -25.56
CA GLU A 595 -29.20 0.03 -26.08
C GLU A 595 -27.71 0.15 -25.76
N PHE A 596 -27.33 -0.19 -24.53
CA PHE A 596 -25.92 -0.15 -24.11
C PHE A 596 -25.08 -1.20 -24.86
N ALA A 597 -25.63 -2.41 -25.06
CA ALA A 597 -24.96 -3.44 -25.85
C ALA A 597 -24.75 -2.99 -27.31
N GLU A 598 -25.77 -2.44 -27.96
CA GLU A 598 -25.68 -1.95 -29.34
C GLU A 598 -24.64 -0.82 -29.47
N MET A 599 -24.60 0.10 -28.51
CA MET A 599 -23.60 1.16 -28.44
C MET A 599 -22.17 0.60 -28.34
N LEU A 600 -21.93 -0.42 -27.50
CA LEU A 600 -20.62 -1.06 -27.39
C LEU A 600 -20.22 -1.83 -28.65
N ILE A 601 -21.17 -2.48 -29.33
CA ILE A 601 -20.91 -3.12 -30.64
C ILE A 601 -20.45 -2.08 -31.65
N GLN A 602 -21.16 -0.95 -31.75
CA GLN A 602 -20.80 0.14 -32.67
C GLN A 602 -19.40 0.71 -32.38
N LYS A 603 -19.04 0.86 -31.09
CA LYS A 603 -17.69 1.29 -30.68
C LYS A 603 -16.62 0.26 -31.07
N ALA A 604 -16.87 -1.02 -30.82
CA ALA A 604 -15.93 -2.10 -31.15
C ALA A 604 -15.78 -2.30 -32.67
N GLU A 605 -16.84 -2.06 -33.44
CA GLU A 605 -16.84 -2.20 -34.92
C GLU A 605 -15.91 -1.19 -35.61
N LYS A 606 -15.59 -0.07 -34.96
CA LYS A 606 -14.55 0.87 -35.44
C LYS A 606 -13.14 0.27 -35.45
N VAL A 607 -12.93 -0.80 -34.69
CA VAL A 607 -11.64 -1.50 -34.55
C VAL A 607 -11.68 -2.87 -35.22
N ILE A 608 -12.83 -3.54 -35.17
CA ILE A 608 -13.08 -4.84 -35.82
C ILE A 608 -14.19 -4.61 -36.85
N PRO A 609 -13.86 -4.28 -38.10
CA PRO A 609 -14.86 -4.01 -39.13
C PRO A 609 -15.85 -5.17 -39.31
N ASP A 610 -17.10 -4.84 -39.62
CA ASP A 610 -18.20 -5.79 -39.84
C ASP A 610 -18.56 -6.67 -38.62
N LEU A 611 -18.07 -6.36 -37.42
CA LEU A 611 -18.32 -7.13 -36.20
C LEU A 611 -19.80 -7.50 -36.00
N SER A 612 -20.71 -6.53 -36.17
CA SER A 612 -22.15 -6.74 -35.95
C SER A 612 -22.77 -7.80 -36.85
N LYS A 613 -22.23 -8.02 -38.06
CA LYS A 613 -22.74 -9.01 -39.03
C LYS A 613 -22.37 -10.45 -38.68
N HIS A 614 -21.36 -10.63 -37.84
CA HIS A 614 -20.76 -11.92 -37.50
C HIS A 614 -21.15 -12.43 -36.10
N ILE A 615 -22.04 -11.73 -35.39
CA ILE A 615 -22.47 -12.11 -34.04
C ILE A 615 -23.45 -13.29 -34.11
N ILE A 616 -23.07 -14.42 -33.52
CA ILE A 616 -23.90 -15.64 -33.44
C ILE A 616 -24.29 -16.00 -32.00
N VAL A 617 -23.60 -15.42 -31.01
CA VAL A 617 -23.94 -15.47 -29.59
C VAL A 617 -23.77 -14.09 -29.00
N GLN A 618 -24.76 -13.61 -28.26
CA GLN A 618 -24.69 -12.36 -27.51
C GLN A 618 -25.26 -12.58 -26.11
N ASP A 619 -24.51 -12.16 -25.09
CA ASP A 619 -24.97 -12.05 -23.70
C ASP A 619 -24.38 -10.76 -23.09
N ALA A 620 -24.90 -10.29 -21.96
CA ALA A 620 -24.34 -9.13 -21.30
C ALA A 620 -24.60 -9.10 -19.79
N ALA A 621 -23.67 -8.49 -19.05
CA ALA A 621 -23.77 -8.21 -17.63
C ALA A 621 -23.80 -6.70 -17.38
N THR A 622 -24.72 -6.27 -16.52
CA THR A 622 -24.87 -4.89 -16.03
C THR A 622 -24.39 -4.83 -14.56
N PRO A 623 -24.24 -3.64 -13.96
CA PRO A 623 -24.02 -3.50 -12.52
C PRO A 623 -25.01 -4.32 -11.66
N ARG A 624 -26.31 -4.32 -12.01
CA ARG A 624 -27.35 -5.14 -11.34
C ARG A 624 -27.16 -6.65 -11.53
N THR A 625 -26.51 -7.06 -12.61
CA THR A 625 -26.14 -8.47 -12.81
C THR A 625 -24.98 -8.86 -11.90
N PHE A 626 -23.95 -8.03 -11.78
CA PHE A 626 -22.85 -8.30 -10.86
C PHE A 626 -23.34 -8.43 -9.41
N GLU A 627 -24.11 -7.45 -8.93
CA GLU A 627 -24.67 -7.49 -7.57
C GLU A 627 -25.45 -8.78 -7.30
N ARG A 628 -26.28 -9.23 -8.24
CA ARG A 628 -27.04 -10.49 -8.09
C ARG A 628 -26.13 -11.71 -7.94
N TYR A 629 -25.07 -11.82 -8.73
CA TYR A 629 -24.24 -13.03 -8.78
C TYR A 629 -23.14 -13.04 -7.72
N THR A 630 -22.64 -11.88 -7.30
CA THR A 630 -21.51 -11.79 -6.36
C THR A 630 -21.94 -11.29 -4.98
N SER A 631 -23.18 -10.80 -4.82
CA SER A 631 -23.65 -10.05 -3.65
C SER A 631 -22.80 -8.83 -3.31
N MET A 632 -22.03 -8.33 -4.28
CA MET A 632 -21.27 -7.10 -4.14
C MET A 632 -22.23 -5.91 -4.27
N PRO A 633 -22.37 -5.06 -3.23
CA PRO A 633 -23.26 -3.91 -3.30
C PRO A 633 -22.94 -3.04 -4.50
N GLU A 634 -23.98 -2.56 -5.19
CA GLU A 634 -23.86 -1.73 -6.39
C GLU A 634 -23.12 -2.41 -7.57
N GLY A 635 -22.85 -3.72 -7.49
CA GLY A 635 -22.07 -4.45 -8.49
C GLY A 635 -20.61 -3.99 -8.59
N ALA A 636 -20.10 -3.29 -7.58
CA ALA A 636 -18.82 -2.59 -7.59
C ALA A 636 -17.61 -3.51 -7.85
N LEU A 637 -16.79 -3.19 -8.86
CA LEU A 637 -15.66 -4.03 -9.26
C LEU A 637 -14.56 -4.18 -8.21
N TYR A 638 -14.27 -3.11 -7.47
CA TYR A 638 -13.12 -3.01 -6.55
C TYR A 638 -13.54 -2.83 -5.08
N SER A 639 -14.75 -3.27 -4.75
CA SER A 639 -15.41 -3.06 -3.45
C SER A 639 -15.66 -1.58 -3.17
N PHE A 640 -14.67 -0.87 -2.63
CA PHE A 640 -14.80 0.55 -2.26
C PHE A 640 -14.01 1.45 -3.22
N ASP A 641 -14.38 2.73 -3.24
CA ASP A 641 -13.65 3.79 -3.93
C ASP A 641 -12.14 3.71 -3.61
N GLN A 642 -11.30 3.86 -4.64
CA GLN A 642 -9.85 3.69 -4.53
C GLN A 642 -9.10 5.04 -4.45
N SER A 643 -9.81 6.15 -4.23
CA SER A 643 -9.20 7.47 -4.11
C SER A 643 -8.31 7.56 -2.87
N MET A 644 -7.28 8.39 -2.97
CA MET A 644 -6.40 8.76 -1.86
C MET A 644 -7.23 9.25 -0.66
N GLY A 645 -6.91 8.73 0.53
CA GLY A 645 -7.59 9.08 1.78
C GLY A 645 -8.77 8.19 2.16
N VAL A 646 -9.23 7.28 1.28
CA VAL A 646 -10.23 6.28 1.65
C VAL A 646 -9.64 5.28 2.65
N LYS A 647 -10.11 5.34 3.90
CA LYS A 647 -9.69 4.40 4.96
C LYS A 647 -10.50 3.11 4.87
N ARG A 648 -9.91 2.04 4.33
CA ARG A 648 -10.52 0.70 4.30
C ARG A 648 -10.50 0.03 5.69
N PRO A 649 -11.46 -0.85 5.99
CA PRO A 649 -11.45 -1.61 7.23
C PRO A 649 -10.16 -2.42 7.36
N TYR A 650 -9.63 -2.49 8.58
CA TYR A 650 -8.52 -3.37 8.91
C TYR A 650 -8.92 -4.84 8.76
N PHE A 651 -7.97 -5.69 8.39
CA PHE A 651 -8.26 -7.10 8.13
C PHE A 651 -8.63 -7.88 9.41
N LYS A 652 -8.21 -7.40 10.59
CA LYS A 652 -8.73 -7.87 11.88
C LYS A 652 -9.85 -6.95 12.35
N THR A 653 -11.00 -7.51 12.62
CA THR A 653 -12.21 -6.73 12.87
C THR A 653 -12.44 -6.47 14.37
N PRO A 654 -13.42 -5.63 14.75
CA PRO A 654 -13.84 -5.49 16.14
C PRO A 654 -14.39 -6.77 16.79
N ILE A 655 -14.76 -7.77 15.99
CA ILE A 655 -15.20 -9.09 16.46
C ILE A 655 -14.01 -10.04 16.47
N LYS A 656 -13.66 -10.56 17.64
CA LYS A 656 -12.54 -11.49 17.81
C LYS A 656 -12.79 -12.77 17.01
N GLY A 657 -11.78 -13.20 16.26
CA GLY A 657 -11.84 -14.36 15.37
C GLY A 657 -12.47 -14.07 14.00
N LEU A 658 -13.01 -12.87 13.75
CA LEU A 658 -13.48 -12.47 12.42
C LEU A 658 -12.39 -11.68 11.68
N TYR A 659 -11.93 -12.23 10.57
CA TYR A 659 -10.98 -11.64 9.64
C TYR A 659 -11.65 -11.21 8.33
N LEU A 660 -11.05 -10.26 7.61
CA LEU A 660 -11.34 -9.94 6.21
C LEU A 660 -10.20 -10.43 5.32
N ALA A 661 -10.52 -11.10 4.22
CA ALA A 661 -9.55 -11.49 3.18
C ALA A 661 -10.11 -11.22 1.77
N SER A 662 -10.55 -9.98 1.54
CA SER A 662 -11.23 -9.56 0.32
C SER A 662 -10.78 -8.18 -0.15
N ALA A 663 -11.34 -7.72 -1.28
CA ALA A 663 -11.13 -6.36 -1.78
C ALA A 663 -11.59 -5.25 -0.82
N SER A 664 -12.36 -5.58 0.22
CA SER A 664 -12.80 -4.61 1.22
C SER A 664 -11.70 -4.16 2.17
N THR A 665 -10.58 -4.86 2.27
CA THR A 665 -9.46 -4.48 3.15
C THR A 665 -8.18 -4.19 2.34
N PHE A 666 -7.06 -3.94 3.02
CA PHE A 666 -5.77 -3.71 2.39
C PHE A 666 -5.37 -4.91 1.50
N PRO A 667 -4.83 -4.66 0.29
CA PRO A 667 -4.53 -3.35 -0.31
C PRO A 667 -5.68 -2.77 -1.13
N GLY A 668 -6.71 -3.56 -1.46
CA GLY A 668 -7.86 -3.12 -2.25
C GLY A 668 -8.31 -4.15 -3.29
N GLY A 669 -8.92 -3.66 -4.36
CA GLY A 669 -9.44 -4.50 -5.44
C GLY A 669 -8.41 -4.92 -6.48
N GLY A 670 -8.71 -6.00 -7.21
CA GLY A 670 -7.83 -6.61 -8.21
C GLY A 670 -7.24 -7.94 -7.74
N ILE A 671 -6.93 -8.83 -8.68
CA ILE A 671 -6.48 -10.22 -8.37
C ILE A 671 -5.20 -10.23 -7.55
N GLU A 672 -4.21 -9.40 -7.92
CA GLU A 672 -2.96 -9.25 -7.16
C GLU A 672 -3.25 -8.75 -5.74
N ALA A 673 -4.08 -7.72 -5.60
CA ALA A 673 -4.39 -7.11 -4.33
C ALA A 673 -5.15 -8.06 -3.38
N VAL A 674 -6.18 -8.77 -3.85
CA VAL A 674 -6.90 -9.72 -2.99
C VAL A 674 -6.04 -10.94 -2.64
N THR A 675 -5.10 -11.31 -3.50
CA THR A 675 -4.10 -12.35 -3.18
C THR A 675 -3.20 -11.91 -2.03
N ILE A 676 -2.71 -10.65 -2.05
CA ILE A 676 -1.98 -10.04 -0.93
C ILE A 676 -2.81 -10.13 0.36
N SER A 677 -4.09 -9.74 0.30
CA SER A 677 -5.01 -9.81 1.45
C SER A 677 -5.12 -11.23 2.01
N GLY A 678 -5.25 -12.24 1.14
CA GLY A 678 -5.30 -13.65 1.52
C GLY A 678 -4.01 -14.15 2.18
N ILE A 679 -2.84 -13.79 1.62
CA ILE A 679 -1.53 -14.14 2.18
C ILE A 679 -1.34 -13.52 3.58
N ILE A 680 -1.67 -12.24 3.74
CA ILE A 680 -1.58 -11.53 5.03
C ILE A 680 -2.46 -12.23 6.08
N CYS A 681 -3.71 -12.53 5.73
CA CYS A 681 -4.66 -13.18 6.63
C CYS A 681 -4.15 -14.56 7.08
N ALA A 682 -3.69 -15.39 6.14
CA ALA A 682 -3.13 -16.70 6.45
C ALA A 682 -1.90 -16.61 7.36
N ASN A 683 -1.00 -15.64 7.11
CA ASN A 683 0.19 -15.42 7.93
C ASN A 683 -0.15 -14.96 9.35
N ASP A 684 -1.11 -14.04 9.54
CA ASP A 684 -1.52 -13.60 10.89
C ASP A 684 -2.16 -14.74 11.68
N ILE A 685 -3.03 -15.54 11.07
CA ILE A 685 -3.65 -16.73 11.71
C ILE A 685 -2.56 -17.73 12.15
N CYS A 686 -1.49 -17.85 11.37
CA CYS A 686 -0.34 -18.70 11.68
C CYS A 686 0.70 -18.01 12.58
N ASN A 687 0.37 -16.86 13.17
CA ASN A 687 1.24 -16.05 14.04
C ASN A 687 2.56 -15.62 13.39
N TRP A 688 2.55 -15.35 12.08
CA TRP A 688 3.72 -14.91 11.31
C TRP A 688 4.94 -15.83 11.45
N LYS A 689 4.72 -17.11 11.78
CA LYS A 689 5.78 -18.12 11.82
C LYS A 689 6.30 -18.29 10.41
N SER A 690 7.49 -17.75 10.13
CA SER A 690 8.13 -17.96 8.85
C SER A 690 8.64 -19.40 8.81
N GLU A 691 8.16 -20.19 7.85
CA GLU A 691 8.82 -21.44 7.47
C GLU A 691 10.09 -21.08 6.68
N VAL A 692 11.02 -20.34 7.27
CA VAL A 692 12.36 -20.20 6.67
C VAL A 692 13.05 -21.54 6.87
N LYS A 693 13.00 -22.39 5.84
CA LYS A 693 13.94 -23.48 5.64
C LYS A 693 15.17 -22.97 4.90
#